data_AF-K0EY19-F1
#
_entry.id   AF-K0EY19-F1
#
_cell.length_a   1.000
_cell.length_b   1.000
_cell.length_c   1.000
_cell.angle_alpha   90.00
_cell.angle_beta   90.00
_cell.angle_gamma   90.00
#
_symmetry.space_group_name_H-M   'P 1'
#
loop_
_entity.id
_entity.type
_entity.pdbx_description
1 polymer ?
#
loop_
_entity_poly.entity_id
_entity_poly.type
_entity_poly.pdbx_seq_one_letter_code
_entity_poly.pdbx_strand_id
1 'polypeptide(L)'
;MITLDERDGGYVPGKFLTAADLAASGSVAQGVAEPDAGDEFRTVLLDADANPVVPNGSLGDRFGASGTGRWNLDLAGVDPLLTLHGRTDDAAAVRFPRFDTDVPGVLTRGVPTMVVAGKRVTTVFDLLLAQYGVARDGLPGTWPTGYDDASEPYTPAWQEAVTGVPAVQATRIAREFADNAERSGGRSMILMGAGTNHWFHSDQIYRAFFTLTLLTGCQGANGGGWAHYVGQEKCRPVTGWSTLAFGLDWQRPPRQMQGTVFWYLSNNQWRYDPFTAEAFASPLGEGRFAGRTAADNIALASRLGWMPSYPTFDRNPLDLADEAERAGKSAPEHVVDELRSGDLRFACEDPDDPENFPRCLTVWRANLLGSSGKGNEYFHKHLLGADSNLQTTDVTGVRPQELVWREQAATGKLDLLLSLDFRMTSTTLFSDIVLPAATWYEKHDLSSTDMHPFVHAFSPAISPPWEAKTDFEAFHRIARGFSWMAEKHLGVRKDIVAVPLQHDSPDAMAQAGGRVLDWKAGECEPIPGQTMPKLVLVERDYPKIAEKMAALGPLVETLGLTTKGVTTYPEEEVKYLAGVNGTVVSGVAQGRPSLAKDTHAAEAILALSGTTNGRLAVQGFEALERRTGTELADLAAEHEGKRISFADTQARPVPVITSPEWSGSESGGRRYSPFTINVERCKPWHTLSGRQHFYLDHDWMIELGEQLPVFRPPLDMTGLFCEPKNGRSV
;
A
#
# COMPACT_ATOMS: atom_id res chain seq x y z
N MET A 1 -3.13 10.15 -22.10
CA MET A 1 -3.71 11.48 -22.39
C MET A 1 -4.45 11.94 -21.15
N ILE A 2 -4.36 13.23 -20.84
CA ILE A 2 -5.03 13.88 -19.71
C ILE A 2 -6.05 14.87 -20.27
N THR A 3 -7.27 14.87 -19.74
CA THR A 3 -8.27 15.89 -20.05
C THR A 3 -7.92 17.20 -19.35
N LEU A 4 -8.25 18.33 -19.96
CA LEU A 4 -8.12 19.64 -19.34
C LEU A 4 -9.51 20.16 -18.99
N ASP A 5 -9.73 20.43 -17.70
CA ASP A 5 -11.00 20.95 -17.20
C ASP A 5 -10.94 22.48 -17.17
N GLU A 6 -11.97 23.13 -17.71
CA GLU A 6 -12.09 24.58 -17.69
C GLU A 6 -12.60 25.04 -16.31
N ARG A 7 -11.85 25.93 -15.66
CA ARG A 7 -12.18 26.50 -14.33
C ARG A 7 -11.70 27.93 -14.25
N ASP A 8 -12.56 28.85 -13.78
CA ASP A 8 -12.26 30.28 -13.55
C ASP A 8 -11.52 30.99 -14.70
N GLY A 9 -11.89 30.69 -15.96
CA GLY A 9 -11.26 31.30 -17.14
C GLY A 9 -9.87 30.76 -17.50
N GLY A 10 -9.41 29.69 -16.86
CA GLY A 10 -8.21 28.94 -17.24
C GLY A 10 -8.47 27.44 -17.28
N TYR A 11 -7.42 26.65 -17.54
CA TYR A 11 -7.50 25.19 -17.51
C TYR A 11 -6.75 24.62 -16.31
N VAL A 12 -7.23 23.49 -15.79
CA VAL A 12 -6.50 22.66 -14.84
C VAL A 12 -6.37 21.23 -15.38
N PRO A 13 -5.33 20.47 -15.01
CA PRO A 13 -5.24 19.06 -15.37
C PRO A 13 -6.38 18.25 -14.72
N GLY A 14 -7.09 17.45 -15.52
CA GLY A 14 -8.22 16.62 -15.11
C GLY A 14 -7.86 15.13 -15.02
N LYS A 15 -8.72 14.26 -15.55
CA LYS A 15 -8.58 12.79 -15.47
C LYS A 15 -7.81 12.21 -16.66
N PHE A 16 -7.37 10.96 -16.55
CA PHE A 16 -6.95 10.22 -17.75
C PHE A 16 -8.13 10.06 -18.71
N LEU A 17 -7.89 10.27 -20.00
CA LEU A 17 -8.81 9.83 -21.05
C LEU A 17 -8.79 8.30 -21.14
N THR A 18 -9.97 7.67 -21.16
CA THR A 18 -10.11 6.20 -21.14
C THR A 18 -10.77 5.65 -22.40
N ALA A 19 -10.75 4.33 -22.57
CA ALA A 19 -11.46 3.65 -23.65
C ALA A 19 -12.98 3.88 -23.56
N ALA A 20 -13.54 3.96 -22.34
CA ALA A 20 -14.94 4.29 -22.13
C ALA A 20 -15.32 5.67 -22.69
N ASP A 21 -14.44 6.67 -22.55
CA ASP A 21 -14.66 8.01 -23.12
C ASP A 21 -14.70 7.99 -24.65
N LEU A 22 -13.79 7.23 -25.28
CA LEU A 22 -13.76 7.05 -26.75
C LEU A 22 -15.01 6.33 -27.26
N ALA A 23 -15.45 5.29 -26.56
CA ALA A 23 -16.65 4.55 -26.90
C ALA A 23 -17.90 5.44 -26.79
N ALA A 24 -18.02 6.23 -25.72
CA ALA A 24 -19.12 7.16 -25.51
C ALA A 24 -19.20 8.26 -26.58
N SER A 25 -18.07 8.70 -27.13
CA SER A 25 -18.03 9.69 -28.21
C SER A 25 -18.19 9.09 -29.62
N GLY A 26 -18.21 7.76 -29.75
CA GLY A 26 -18.16 7.08 -31.04
C GLY A 26 -16.82 7.24 -31.77
N SER A 27 -15.75 7.60 -31.04
CA SER A 27 -14.41 7.75 -31.61
C SER A 27 -13.78 6.38 -31.86
N VAL A 28 -13.24 6.19 -33.05
CA VAL A 28 -12.50 4.96 -33.40
C VAL A 28 -11.08 5.08 -32.85
N ALA A 29 -10.63 4.06 -32.13
CA ALA A 29 -9.25 3.95 -31.67
C ALA A 29 -8.68 2.59 -32.04
N GLN A 30 -7.37 2.54 -32.24
CA GLN A 30 -6.66 1.28 -32.42
C GLN A 30 -6.42 0.61 -31.05
N GLY A 31 -6.24 -0.71 -31.06
CA GLY A 31 -5.88 -1.47 -29.86
C GLY A 31 -7.02 -1.69 -28.85
N VAL A 32 -8.26 -1.29 -29.14
CA VAL A 32 -9.41 -1.52 -28.24
C VAL A 32 -9.64 -3.03 -28.08
N ALA A 33 -9.84 -3.49 -26.84
CA ALA A 33 -10.24 -4.86 -26.55
C ALA A 33 -11.76 -5.05 -26.80
N GLU A 34 -12.28 -6.27 -26.63
CA GLU A 34 -13.74 -6.42 -26.59
C GLU A 34 -14.32 -5.59 -25.42
N PRO A 35 -15.41 -4.83 -25.63
CA PRO A 35 -15.96 -3.97 -24.59
C PRO A 35 -16.31 -4.73 -23.32
N ASP A 36 -15.84 -4.22 -22.18
CA ASP A 36 -16.15 -4.76 -20.86
C ASP A 36 -16.03 -3.68 -19.78
N ALA A 37 -16.27 -4.05 -18.51
CA ALA A 37 -16.13 -3.13 -17.39
C ALA A 37 -14.69 -2.57 -17.22
N GLY A 38 -13.68 -3.17 -17.87
CA GLY A 38 -12.31 -2.69 -17.84
C GLY A 38 -12.06 -1.43 -18.68
N ASP A 39 -12.98 -1.03 -19.56
CA ASP A 39 -12.81 0.14 -20.44
C ASP A 39 -12.68 1.46 -19.68
N GLU A 40 -13.28 1.57 -18.49
CA GLU A 40 -13.11 2.72 -17.60
C GLU A 40 -11.71 2.81 -16.98
N PHE A 41 -10.90 1.75 -17.13
CA PHE A 41 -9.54 1.61 -16.58
C PHE A 41 -8.47 1.43 -17.66
N ARG A 42 -8.84 1.56 -18.94
CA ARG A 42 -7.93 1.51 -20.09
C ARG A 42 -7.56 2.92 -20.53
N THR A 43 -6.38 3.40 -20.13
CA THR A 43 -5.90 4.75 -20.48
C THR A 43 -5.55 4.87 -21.96
N VAL A 44 -5.75 6.04 -22.56
CA VAL A 44 -5.48 6.31 -24.00
C VAL A 44 -4.14 7.04 -24.20
N LEU A 45 -3.39 6.69 -25.25
CA LEU A 45 -2.27 7.47 -25.78
C LEU A 45 -2.53 7.89 -27.24
N LEU A 46 -1.62 8.66 -27.83
CA LEU A 46 -1.62 8.99 -29.25
C LEU A 46 -0.45 8.30 -29.94
N ASP A 47 -0.65 7.78 -31.15
CA ASP A 47 0.45 7.34 -32.01
C ASP A 47 1.18 8.53 -32.66
N ALA A 48 2.25 8.26 -33.41
CA ALA A 48 3.05 9.27 -34.11
C ALA A 48 2.27 10.13 -35.11
N ASP A 49 1.12 9.63 -35.59
CA ASP A 49 0.19 10.29 -36.51
C ASP A 49 -0.95 11.03 -35.75
N ALA A 50 -0.86 11.10 -34.43
CA ALA A 50 -1.84 11.70 -33.52
C ALA A 50 -3.22 11.01 -33.51
N ASN A 51 -3.30 9.71 -33.85
CA ASN A 51 -4.51 8.92 -33.68
C ASN A 51 -4.60 8.35 -32.25
N PRO A 52 -5.81 8.28 -31.66
CA PRO A 52 -6.01 7.65 -30.35
C PRO A 52 -5.78 6.14 -30.41
N VAL A 53 -5.02 5.64 -29.44
CA VAL A 53 -4.73 4.22 -29.25
C VAL A 53 -4.97 3.84 -27.80
N VAL A 54 -5.60 2.69 -27.59
CA VAL A 54 -5.67 2.02 -26.29
C VAL A 54 -4.51 1.00 -26.22
N PRO A 55 -3.39 1.32 -25.56
CA PRO A 55 -2.26 0.42 -25.45
C PRO A 55 -2.57 -0.74 -24.47
N ASN A 56 -1.90 -1.87 -24.69
CA ASN A 56 -1.91 -3.00 -23.76
C ASN A 56 -1.39 -2.62 -22.37
N GLY A 57 -1.74 -3.40 -21.34
CA GLY A 57 -1.09 -3.39 -20.03
C GLY A 57 -1.76 -2.56 -18.93
N SER A 58 -2.85 -1.85 -19.24
CA SER A 58 -3.60 -1.07 -18.25
C SER A 58 -4.22 -1.94 -17.15
N LEU A 59 -4.76 -1.32 -16.10
CA LEU A 59 -5.47 -2.04 -15.05
C LEU A 59 -6.70 -2.79 -15.59
N GLY A 60 -7.39 -2.20 -16.58
CA GLY A 60 -8.47 -2.88 -17.30
C GLY A 60 -8.00 -4.17 -17.97
N ASP A 61 -6.78 -4.18 -18.51
CA ASP A 61 -6.20 -5.39 -19.11
C ASP A 61 -5.75 -6.40 -18.06
N ARG A 62 -5.63 -6.03 -16.78
CA ARG A 62 -5.23 -6.95 -15.71
C ARG A 62 -6.38 -7.77 -15.14
N PHE A 63 -7.56 -7.18 -14.99
CA PHE A 63 -8.71 -7.85 -14.36
C PHE A 63 -9.97 -7.88 -15.23
N GLY A 64 -10.08 -7.07 -16.28
CA GLY A 64 -11.20 -7.14 -17.24
C GLY A 64 -11.25 -8.49 -17.97
N ALA A 65 -12.43 -8.95 -18.34
CA ALA A 65 -12.56 -10.24 -19.03
C ALA A 65 -11.79 -10.25 -20.37
N SER A 66 -11.85 -9.15 -21.12
CA SER A 66 -11.21 -9.03 -22.45
C SER A 66 -9.71 -8.75 -22.42
N GLY A 67 -9.13 -8.56 -21.23
CA GLY A 67 -7.70 -8.27 -21.04
C GLY A 67 -6.76 -9.48 -21.03
N THR A 68 -7.28 -10.71 -21.12
CA THR A 68 -6.46 -11.93 -21.07
C THR A 68 -5.49 -11.99 -22.26
N GLY A 69 -4.20 -12.20 -21.99
CA GLY A 69 -3.14 -12.16 -23.01
C GLY A 69 -2.71 -10.75 -23.42
N ARG A 70 -3.29 -9.70 -22.82
CA ARG A 70 -3.07 -8.29 -23.19
C ARG A 70 -2.49 -7.45 -22.07
N TRP A 71 -2.28 -8.02 -20.88
CA TRP A 71 -1.67 -7.29 -19.78
C TRP A 71 -0.15 -7.23 -19.92
N ASN A 72 0.35 -6.55 -20.96
CA ASN A 72 1.77 -6.41 -21.25
C ASN A 72 2.12 -4.98 -21.69
N LEU A 73 3.42 -4.68 -21.70
CA LEU A 73 3.97 -3.40 -22.15
C LEU A 73 4.32 -3.38 -23.64
N ASP A 74 3.98 -4.42 -24.40
CA ASP A 74 4.18 -4.44 -25.84
C ASP A 74 3.26 -3.41 -26.50
N LEU A 75 3.86 -2.50 -27.26
CA LEU A 75 3.15 -1.47 -28.01
C LEU A 75 2.71 -1.97 -29.39
N ALA A 76 3.03 -3.22 -29.77
CA ALA A 76 2.63 -3.85 -31.03
C ALA A 76 2.97 -2.99 -32.27
N GLY A 77 4.13 -2.32 -32.22
CA GLY A 77 4.60 -1.43 -33.29
C GLY A 77 4.06 0.01 -33.24
N VAL A 78 3.19 0.35 -32.29
CA VAL A 78 2.76 1.73 -32.07
C VAL A 78 3.93 2.56 -31.54
N ASP A 79 4.26 3.64 -32.25
CA ASP A 79 5.20 4.67 -31.80
C ASP A 79 4.42 5.77 -31.03
N PRO A 80 4.51 5.83 -29.70
CA PRO A 80 3.69 6.72 -28.90
C PRO A 80 4.19 8.16 -28.97
N LEU A 81 3.31 9.07 -29.36
CA LEU A 81 3.59 10.50 -29.35
C LEU A 81 3.68 11.02 -27.91
N LEU A 82 4.90 11.38 -27.48
CA LEU A 82 5.14 11.91 -26.14
C LEU A 82 4.67 13.36 -25.99
N THR A 83 4.75 14.18 -27.04
CA THR A 83 4.49 15.62 -26.99
C THR A 83 3.61 16.05 -28.15
N LEU A 84 2.62 16.89 -27.88
CA LEU A 84 1.83 17.55 -28.93
C LEU A 84 2.53 18.79 -29.51
N HIS A 85 3.58 19.29 -28.85
CA HIS A 85 4.30 20.47 -29.29
C HIS A 85 4.90 20.27 -30.70
N GLY A 86 4.64 21.22 -31.60
CA GLY A 86 5.02 21.12 -33.02
C GLY A 86 4.10 20.23 -33.88
N ARG A 87 3.04 19.66 -33.31
CA ARG A 87 2.02 18.85 -34.02
C ARG A 87 0.65 19.53 -34.13
N THR A 88 0.42 20.55 -33.32
CA THR A 88 -0.83 21.31 -33.21
C THR A 88 -0.49 22.77 -32.93
N ASP A 89 -1.32 23.66 -33.45
CA ASP A 89 -1.27 25.10 -33.14
C ASP A 89 -2.16 25.46 -31.93
N ASP A 90 -2.99 24.51 -31.46
CA ASP A 90 -3.81 24.71 -30.26
C ASP A 90 -2.96 24.53 -29.00
N ALA A 91 -3.08 25.49 -28.08
CA ALA A 91 -2.41 25.47 -26.80
C ALA A 91 -3.31 26.09 -25.74
N ALA A 92 -3.19 25.60 -24.51
CA ALA A 92 -3.96 26.06 -23.37
C ALA A 92 -3.04 26.55 -22.26
N ALA A 93 -3.39 27.68 -21.64
CA ALA A 93 -2.78 28.13 -20.40
C ALA A 93 -3.33 27.28 -19.24
N VAL A 94 -2.47 26.44 -18.65
CA VAL A 94 -2.82 25.53 -17.57
C VAL A 94 -2.30 26.06 -16.25
N ARG A 95 -3.14 26.00 -15.22
CA ARG A 95 -2.84 26.40 -13.85
C ARG A 95 -2.27 25.22 -13.06
N PHE A 96 -1.18 25.45 -12.35
CA PHE A 96 -0.49 24.47 -11.50
C PHE A 96 -0.32 25.04 -10.08
N PRO A 97 -0.36 24.21 -9.03
CA PRO A 97 -0.13 24.69 -7.67
C PRO A 97 1.34 25.03 -7.43
N ARG A 98 1.57 26.02 -6.55
CA ARG A 98 2.88 26.52 -6.14
C ARG A 98 2.95 26.60 -4.61
N PHE A 99 3.97 26.01 -3.99
CA PHE A 99 4.08 25.94 -2.53
C PHE A 99 5.43 26.43 -1.96
N ASP A 100 6.28 27.07 -2.76
CA ASP A 100 7.59 27.61 -2.34
C ASP A 100 7.52 28.97 -1.64
N THR A 101 6.31 29.49 -1.42
CA THR A 101 6.03 30.76 -0.74
C THR A 101 5.25 30.54 0.56
N ASP A 102 5.24 31.55 1.45
CA ASP A 102 4.53 31.49 2.75
C ASP A 102 3.03 31.16 2.62
N VAL A 103 2.41 31.55 1.49
CA VAL A 103 1.04 31.21 1.13
C VAL A 103 1.07 30.42 -0.17
N PRO A 104 0.32 29.31 -0.30
CA PRO A 104 0.19 28.59 -1.57
C PRO A 104 -0.30 29.51 -2.70
N GLY A 105 0.32 29.40 -3.86
CA GLY A 105 0.03 30.19 -5.04
C GLY A 105 -0.29 29.33 -6.27
N VAL A 106 -0.43 30.00 -7.41
CA VAL A 106 -0.73 29.35 -8.70
C VAL A 106 0.27 29.81 -9.76
N LEU A 107 0.87 28.86 -10.47
CA LEU A 107 1.64 29.10 -11.69
C LEU A 107 0.73 28.90 -12.89
N THR A 108 0.93 29.66 -13.97
CA THR A 108 0.21 29.45 -15.23
C THR A 108 1.21 29.22 -16.37
N ARG A 109 1.17 28.04 -16.97
CA ARG A 109 2.09 27.62 -18.04
C ARG A 109 1.33 26.93 -19.16
N GLY A 110 1.76 27.20 -20.39
CA GLY A 110 1.13 26.69 -21.59
C GLY A 110 1.47 25.22 -21.85
N VAL A 111 0.50 24.46 -22.33
CA VAL A 111 0.71 23.13 -22.92
C VAL A 111 0.07 23.08 -24.30
N PRO A 112 0.67 22.36 -25.25
CA PRO A 112 0.02 22.05 -26.53
C PRO A 112 -1.18 21.14 -26.28
N THR A 113 -2.26 21.36 -27.04
CA THR A 113 -3.53 20.66 -26.87
C THR A 113 -4.13 20.23 -28.19
N MET A 114 -5.07 19.28 -28.11
CA MET A 114 -5.97 18.95 -29.20
C MET A 114 -7.30 18.47 -28.63
N VAL A 115 -8.29 18.25 -29.50
CA VAL A 115 -9.58 17.68 -29.11
C VAL A 115 -9.63 16.20 -29.47
N VAL A 116 -9.92 15.34 -28.49
CA VAL A 116 -10.14 13.90 -28.68
C VAL A 116 -11.39 13.51 -27.91
N ALA A 117 -12.30 12.75 -28.52
CA ALA A 117 -13.59 12.37 -27.92
C ALA A 117 -14.40 13.57 -27.37
N GLY A 118 -14.34 14.72 -28.04
CA GLY A 118 -15.01 15.95 -27.61
C GLY A 118 -14.39 16.63 -26.39
N LYS A 119 -13.29 16.12 -25.84
CA LYS A 119 -12.56 16.70 -24.70
C LYS A 119 -11.27 17.34 -25.17
N ARG A 120 -10.91 18.50 -24.61
CA ARG A 120 -9.58 19.09 -24.79
C ARG A 120 -8.58 18.28 -23.97
N VAL A 121 -7.51 17.81 -24.61
CA VAL A 121 -6.53 16.91 -24.00
C VAL A 121 -5.10 17.38 -24.24
N THR A 122 -4.21 16.93 -23.36
CA THR A 122 -2.75 17.04 -23.51
C THR A 122 -2.06 15.74 -23.04
N THR A 123 -0.74 15.67 -23.15
CA THR A 123 0.04 14.51 -22.68
C THR A 123 0.53 14.70 -21.24
N VAL A 124 0.82 13.61 -20.54
CA VAL A 124 1.47 13.66 -19.21
C VAL A 124 2.85 14.31 -19.30
N PHE A 125 3.57 14.08 -20.40
CA PHE A 125 4.89 14.63 -20.62
C PHE A 125 4.86 16.15 -20.83
N ASP A 126 3.90 16.66 -21.60
CA ASP A 126 3.66 18.10 -21.78
C ASP A 126 3.37 18.80 -20.45
N LEU A 127 2.52 18.19 -19.61
CA LEU A 127 2.23 18.67 -18.27
C LEU A 127 3.46 18.64 -17.34
N LEU A 128 4.25 17.56 -17.41
CA LEU A 128 5.48 17.44 -16.63
C LEU A 128 6.49 18.53 -16.99
N LEU A 129 6.72 18.77 -18.29
CA LEU A 129 7.61 19.85 -18.75
C LEU A 129 7.12 21.23 -18.32
N ALA A 130 5.81 21.48 -18.41
CA ALA A 130 5.21 22.70 -17.90
C ALA A 130 5.40 22.84 -16.38
N GLN A 131 5.15 21.80 -15.59
CA GLN A 131 5.36 21.81 -14.13
C GLN A 131 6.81 22.17 -13.76
N TYR A 132 7.80 21.58 -14.44
CA TYR A 132 9.22 21.85 -14.21
C TYR A 132 9.76 23.14 -14.88
N GLY A 133 8.92 23.88 -15.62
CA GLY A 133 9.29 25.16 -16.21
C GLY A 133 10.18 25.04 -17.45
N VAL A 134 10.10 23.93 -18.17
CA VAL A 134 10.84 23.75 -19.43
C VAL A 134 10.12 24.51 -20.55
N ALA A 135 10.58 25.73 -20.80
CA ALA A 135 10.03 26.61 -21.83
C ALA A 135 10.14 25.98 -23.22
N ARG A 136 9.06 26.10 -24.00
CA ARG A 136 8.99 25.71 -25.41
C ARG A 136 8.28 26.80 -26.21
N ASP A 137 8.78 27.06 -27.41
CA ASP A 137 8.37 28.22 -28.20
C ASP A 137 6.86 28.29 -28.45
N GLY A 138 6.27 29.48 -28.42
CA GLY A 138 4.86 29.69 -28.76
C GLY A 138 3.84 29.24 -27.71
N LEU A 139 4.25 28.59 -26.61
CA LEU A 139 3.33 28.23 -25.52
C LEU A 139 3.06 29.45 -24.61
N PRO A 140 1.79 29.69 -24.22
CA PRO A 140 1.43 30.82 -23.36
C PRO A 140 1.94 30.64 -21.92
N GLY A 141 1.73 31.65 -21.07
CA GLY A 141 2.03 31.59 -19.63
C GLY A 141 3.39 32.19 -19.25
N THR A 142 3.80 31.95 -18.00
CA THR A 142 5.04 32.49 -17.42
C THR A 142 6.08 31.40 -17.31
N TRP A 143 7.26 31.66 -17.86
CA TRP A 143 8.35 30.68 -17.98
C TRP A 143 9.64 31.26 -17.43
N PRO A 144 10.53 30.43 -16.84
CA PRO A 144 11.84 30.88 -16.41
C PRO A 144 12.66 31.40 -17.60
N THR A 145 13.43 32.46 -17.36
CA THR A 145 14.33 33.06 -18.36
C THR A 145 15.59 32.22 -18.62
N GLY A 146 15.89 31.26 -17.74
CA GLY A 146 17.00 30.32 -17.86
C GLY A 146 17.31 29.65 -16.53
N TYR A 147 18.45 28.97 -16.43
CA TYR A 147 18.87 28.30 -15.18
C TYR A 147 19.19 29.27 -14.03
N ASP A 148 19.57 30.50 -14.36
CA ASP A 148 19.93 31.55 -13.38
C ASP A 148 18.71 32.30 -12.83
N ASP A 149 17.49 31.95 -13.28
CA ASP A 149 16.26 32.60 -12.88
C ASP A 149 15.74 32.07 -11.55
N ALA A 150 16.04 32.76 -10.45
CA ALA A 150 15.58 32.37 -9.11
C ALA A 150 14.09 32.69 -8.84
N SER A 151 13.42 33.44 -9.72
CA SER A 151 12.04 33.90 -9.48
C SER A 151 11.00 32.83 -9.81
N GLU A 152 11.35 31.91 -10.70
CA GLU A 152 10.50 30.83 -11.19
C GLU A 152 10.93 29.48 -10.59
N PRO A 153 9.98 28.66 -10.10
CA PRO A 153 10.30 27.38 -9.47
C PRO A 153 11.00 26.39 -10.41
N TYR A 154 11.78 25.50 -9.81
CA TYR A 154 12.49 24.35 -10.42
C TYR A 154 13.69 24.69 -11.31
N THR A 155 14.19 25.94 -11.29
CA THR A 155 15.51 26.26 -11.86
C THR A 155 16.64 25.95 -10.87
N PRO A 156 17.88 25.77 -11.35
CA PRO A 156 19.06 25.69 -10.49
C PRO A 156 19.24 26.89 -9.55
N ALA A 157 18.94 28.12 -9.98
CA ALA A 157 19.01 29.31 -9.11
C ALA A 157 17.90 29.34 -8.06
N TRP A 158 16.68 28.92 -8.41
CA TRP A 158 15.58 28.80 -7.45
C TRP A 158 15.90 27.76 -6.37
N GLN A 159 16.39 26.57 -6.76
CA GLN A 159 16.69 25.54 -5.76
C GLN A 159 17.82 25.96 -4.82
N GLU A 160 18.74 26.83 -5.26
CA GLU A 160 19.81 27.35 -4.40
C GLU A 160 19.23 28.20 -3.28
N ALA A 161 18.23 29.04 -3.58
CA ALA A 161 17.53 29.84 -2.58
C ALA A 161 16.77 28.98 -1.56
N VAL A 162 16.26 27.81 -1.98
CA VAL A 162 15.50 26.88 -1.13
C VAL A 162 16.41 25.98 -0.29
N THR A 163 17.48 25.44 -0.88
CA THR A 163 18.30 24.37 -0.29
C THR A 163 19.66 24.83 0.23
N GLY A 164 20.14 25.98 -0.22
CA GLY A 164 21.51 26.44 0.00
C GLY A 164 22.58 25.70 -0.82
N VAL A 165 22.21 24.75 -1.69
CA VAL A 165 23.15 24.05 -2.58
C VAL A 165 23.43 24.93 -3.81
N PRO A 166 24.70 25.22 -4.15
CA PRO A 166 25.04 26.08 -5.28
C PRO A 166 24.45 25.57 -6.62
N ALA A 167 23.80 26.47 -7.36
CA ALA A 167 23.14 26.21 -8.65
C ALA A 167 24.08 25.55 -9.67
N VAL A 168 25.34 25.99 -9.69
CA VAL A 168 26.40 25.41 -10.55
C VAL A 168 26.69 23.95 -10.21
N GLN A 169 26.64 23.58 -8.93
CA GLN A 169 26.84 22.20 -8.48
C GLN A 169 25.63 21.34 -8.83
N ALA A 170 24.42 21.82 -8.53
CA ALA A 170 23.18 21.13 -8.88
C ALA A 170 23.11 20.84 -10.39
N THR A 171 23.41 21.84 -11.23
CA THR A 171 23.45 21.72 -12.70
C THR A 171 24.48 20.69 -13.14
N ARG A 172 25.69 20.73 -12.57
CA ARG A 172 26.77 19.80 -12.91
C ARG A 172 26.38 18.36 -12.59
N ILE A 173 25.89 18.09 -11.39
CA ILE A 173 25.52 16.74 -10.96
C ILE A 173 24.34 16.20 -11.77
N ALA A 174 23.33 17.02 -12.09
CA ALA A 174 22.23 16.61 -12.95
C ALA A 174 22.72 16.18 -14.34
N ARG A 175 23.65 16.95 -14.95
CA ARG A 175 24.26 16.61 -16.24
C ARG A 175 25.12 15.34 -16.17
N GLU A 176 25.97 15.21 -15.16
CA GLU A 176 26.82 14.02 -14.99
C GLU A 176 25.97 12.75 -14.74
N PHE A 177 24.88 12.86 -13.96
CA PHE A 177 23.95 11.76 -13.71
C PHE A 177 23.25 11.30 -14.99
N ALA A 178 22.77 12.24 -15.80
CA ALA A 178 22.10 11.96 -17.08
C ALA A 178 23.08 11.43 -18.15
N ASP A 179 24.27 12.03 -18.30
CA ASP A 179 25.32 11.57 -19.22
C ASP A 179 25.74 10.13 -18.90
N ASN A 180 25.96 9.81 -17.62
CA ASN A 180 26.27 8.45 -17.21
C ASN A 180 25.12 7.49 -17.55
N ALA A 181 23.87 7.86 -17.27
CA ALA A 181 22.72 7.01 -17.57
C ALA A 181 22.59 6.74 -19.07
N GLU A 182 22.68 7.77 -19.91
CA GLU A 182 22.63 7.64 -21.37
C GLU A 182 23.74 6.71 -21.90
N ARG A 183 25.00 6.98 -21.51
CA ARG A 183 26.17 6.22 -21.98
C ARG A 183 26.19 4.77 -21.50
N SER A 184 25.52 4.50 -20.38
CA SER A 184 25.60 3.21 -19.71
C SER A 184 24.36 2.34 -19.87
N GLY A 185 23.30 2.84 -20.52
CA GLY A 185 22.01 2.18 -20.62
C GLY A 185 21.25 2.15 -19.30
N GLY A 186 21.28 3.26 -18.54
CA GLY A 186 20.49 3.46 -17.32
C GLY A 186 21.22 3.18 -16.01
N ARG A 187 22.55 3.02 -15.99
CA ARG A 187 23.31 2.67 -14.77
C ARG A 187 23.67 3.87 -13.88
N SER A 188 22.67 4.70 -13.59
CA SER A 188 22.71 5.74 -12.54
C SER A 188 21.68 5.40 -11.47
N MET A 189 22.07 5.46 -10.20
CA MET A 189 21.26 4.99 -9.07
C MET A 189 21.20 6.04 -7.97
N ILE A 190 20.04 6.15 -7.32
CA ILE A 190 19.86 6.98 -6.12
C ILE A 190 19.57 6.06 -4.94
N LEU A 191 20.49 6.03 -3.97
CA LEU A 191 20.30 5.36 -2.68
C LEU A 191 19.68 6.33 -1.68
N MET A 192 18.58 5.93 -1.05
CA MET A 192 17.84 6.78 -0.10
C MET A 192 17.30 5.97 1.08
N GLY A 193 16.96 6.66 2.16
CA GLY A 193 16.43 6.02 3.36
C GLY A 193 15.56 6.96 4.19
N ALA A 194 15.51 6.71 5.50
CA ALA A 194 14.65 7.44 6.44
C ALA A 194 14.89 8.96 6.47
N GLY A 195 16.10 9.44 6.16
CA GLY A 195 16.41 10.87 6.13
C GLY A 195 15.58 11.68 5.14
N THR A 196 15.05 11.03 4.09
CA THR A 196 14.07 11.61 3.17
C THR A 196 12.67 11.06 3.41
N ASN A 197 12.54 9.79 3.82
CA ASN A 197 11.24 9.13 3.96
C ASN A 197 10.44 9.55 5.21
N HIS A 198 11.10 10.09 6.25
CA HIS A 198 10.43 10.43 7.52
C HIS A 198 9.95 11.89 7.59
N TRP A 199 9.91 12.59 6.46
CA TRP A 199 9.22 13.88 6.33
C TRP A 199 7.74 13.67 5.98
N PHE A 200 6.89 14.63 6.34
CA PHE A 200 5.46 14.59 6.00
C PHE A 200 5.24 14.53 4.47
N HIS A 201 5.98 15.34 3.71
CA HIS A 201 5.98 15.35 2.25
C HIS A 201 7.07 14.44 1.64
N SER A 202 7.31 13.28 2.24
CA SER A 202 8.30 12.32 1.73
C SER A 202 7.95 11.78 0.35
N ASP A 203 6.67 11.71 0.03
CA ASP A 203 6.12 11.35 -1.28
C ASP A 203 6.67 12.28 -2.38
N GLN A 204 6.71 13.60 -2.16
CA GLN A 204 7.23 14.56 -3.13
C GLN A 204 8.75 14.43 -3.29
N ILE A 205 9.47 14.20 -2.20
CA ILE A 205 10.93 13.94 -2.25
C ILE A 205 11.20 12.66 -3.07
N TYR A 206 10.45 11.60 -2.84
CA TYR A 206 10.59 10.34 -3.56
C TYR A 206 10.22 10.49 -5.03
N ARG A 207 9.13 11.21 -5.33
CA ARG A 207 8.71 11.50 -6.71
C ARG A 207 9.69 12.38 -7.47
N ALA A 208 10.43 13.27 -6.80
CA ALA A 208 11.53 13.99 -7.42
C ALA A 208 12.67 13.02 -7.83
N PHE A 209 13.06 12.10 -6.94
CA PHE A 209 14.04 11.06 -7.30
C PHE A 209 13.56 10.12 -8.39
N PHE A 210 12.29 9.70 -8.34
CA PHE A 210 11.68 8.93 -9.41
C PHE A 210 11.77 9.70 -10.72
N THR A 211 11.41 10.99 -10.73
CA THR A 211 11.47 11.81 -11.95
C THR A 211 12.84 11.75 -12.60
N LEU A 212 13.92 11.90 -11.82
CA LEU A 212 15.29 11.76 -12.33
C LEU A 212 15.52 10.37 -12.94
N THR A 213 15.27 9.30 -12.18
CA THR A 213 15.54 7.92 -12.62
C THR A 213 14.65 7.44 -13.77
N LEU A 214 13.44 7.97 -13.89
CA LEU A 214 12.50 7.65 -14.97
C LEU A 214 12.89 8.35 -16.26
N LEU A 215 13.21 9.65 -16.20
CA LEU A 215 13.63 10.42 -17.37
C LEU A 215 14.97 9.92 -17.94
N THR A 216 15.83 9.36 -17.10
CA THR A 216 17.14 8.81 -17.52
C THR A 216 17.13 7.31 -17.80
N GLY A 217 15.95 6.66 -17.80
CA GLY A 217 15.83 5.22 -18.13
C GLY A 217 16.56 4.29 -17.18
N CYS A 218 16.70 4.67 -15.90
CA CYS A 218 17.46 3.91 -14.92
C CYS A 218 16.65 2.83 -14.21
N GLN A 219 15.34 3.00 -14.10
CA GLN A 219 14.49 2.06 -13.38
C GLN A 219 14.39 0.74 -14.14
N GLY A 220 14.67 -0.38 -13.46
CA GLY A 220 14.71 -1.71 -14.07
C GLY A 220 16.03 -2.07 -14.75
N ALA A 221 17.02 -1.16 -14.79
CA ALA A 221 18.37 -1.46 -15.26
C ALA A 221 19.25 -2.00 -14.12
N ASN A 222 20.10 -2.99 -14.42
CA ASN A 222 21.07 -3.48 -13.44
C ASN A 222 22.16 -2.42 -13.17
N GLY A 223 22.27 -1.99 -11.91
CA GLY A 223 23.18 -0.90 -11.51
C GLY A 223 22.54 0.50 -11.61
N GLY A 224 21.24 0.58 -11.90
CA GLY A 224 20.48 1.83 -11.94
C GLY A 224 19.23 1.81 -11.07
N GLY A 225 18.60 2.99 -10.95
CA GLY A 225 17.24 3.15 -10.45
C GLY A 225 17.14 3.64 -9.01
N TRP A 226 15.95 3.43 -8.44
CA TRP A 226 15.60 3.76 -7.06
C TRP A 226 15.99 2.65 -6.09
N ALA A 227 16.88 2.96 -5.15
CA ALA A 227 17.36 2.05 -4.13
C ALA A 227 16.98 2.56 -2.73
N HIS A 228 15.75 2.26 -2.32
CA HIS A 228 15.21 2.58 -1.00
C HIS A 228 15.59 1.54 0.04
N TYR A 229 16.17 2.00 1.15
CA TYR A 229 16.55 1.15 2.28
C TYR A 229 16.11 1.78 3.61
N VAL A 230 15.24 1.08 4.34
CA VAL A 230 14.70 1.48 5.65
C VAL A 230 14.81 0.33 6.66
N GLY A 231 13.69 -0.32 7.01
CA GLY A 231 13.66 -1.57 7.75
C GLY A 231 13.78 -2.79 6.84
N GLN A 232 13.75 -3.98 7.46
CA GLN A 232 13.85 -5.27 6.79
C GLN A 232 12.46 -5.75 6.36
N GLU A 233 11.90 -5.14 5.31
CA GLU A 233 10.52 -5.38 4.87
C GLU A 233 10.38 -6.64 4.00
N LYS A 234 11.40 -6.95 3.18
CA LYS A 234 11.33 -8.02 2.19
C LYS A 234 11.49 -9.41 2.80
N CYS A 235 10.38 -9.95 3.28
CA CYS A 235 10.22 -11.38 3.53
C CYS A 235 10.19 -12.11 2.19
N ARG A 236 11.32 -12.67 1.73
CA ARG A 236 11.40 -13.31 0.40
C ARG A 236 10.36 -14.42 0.21
N PRO A 237 10.20 -15.39 1.14
CA PRO A 237 9.17 -16.42 1.05
C PRO A 237 7.79 -15.92 1.50
N VAL A 238 7.34 -14.78 0.96
CA VAL A 238 6.15 -14.04 1.45
C VAL A 238 4.88 -14.87 1.35
N THR A 239 4.70 -15.66 0.29
CA THR A 239 3.48 -16.47 0.10
C THR A 239 3.31 -17.51 1.20
N GLY A 240 4.38 -18.26 1.50
CA GLY A 240 4.37 -19.25 2.58
C GLY A 240 4.23 -18.61 3.95
N TRP A 241 4.98 -17.52 4.20
CA TRP A 241 4.90 -16.78 5.46
C TRP A 241 3.51 -16.21 5.72
N SER A 242 2.93 -15.47 4.76
CA SER A 242 1.62 -14.81 4.93
C SER A 242 0.49 -15.81 5.08
N THR A 243 0.57 -16.96 4.40
CA THR A 243 -0.41 -18.05 4.53
C THR A 243 -0.52 -18.51 5.98
N LEU A 244 0.61 -18.79 6.63
CA LEU A 244 0.61 -19.24 8.03
C LEU A 244 0.36 -18.08 9.00
N ALA A 245 1.02 -16.94 8.81
CA ALA A 245 0.98 -15.80 9.72
C ALA A 245 -0.44 -15.25 9.91
N PHE A 246 -1.29 -15.35 8.89
CA PHE A 246 -2.67 -14.85 8.92
C PHE A 246 -3.73 -15.97 8.95
N GLY A 247 -3.32 -17.24 9.09
CA GLY A 247 -4.23 -18.40 9.13
C GLY A 247 -5.04 -18.61 7.85
N LEU A 248 -4.50 -18.20 6.68
CA LEU A 248 -5.19 -18.24 5.38
C LEU A 248 -5.38 -19.66 4.84
N ASP A 249 -4.67 -20.61 5.41
CA ASP A 249 -4.82 -22.04 5.19
C ASP A 249 -6.11 -22.61 5.81
N TRP A 250 -6.64 -21.95 6.85
CA TRP A 250 -7.88 -22.36 7.52
C TRP A 250 -9.06 -21.43 7.25
N GLN A 251 -8.83 -20.12 7.22
CA GLN A 251 -9.88 -19.11 7.14
C GLN A 251 -9.42 -17.91 6.31
N ARG A 252 -10.32 -17.36 5.49
CA ARG A 252 -10.08 -16.12 4.73
C ARG A 252 -11.33 -15.25 4.81
N PRO A 253 -11.18 -13.91 4.90
CA PRO A 253 -9.98 -13.10 5.08
C PRO A 253 -9.52 -12.97 6.56
N PRO A 254 -8.29 -12.48 6.82
CA PRO A 254 -7.88 -12.05 8.16
C PRO A 254 -8.35 -10.62 8.47
N ARG A 255 -7.98 -10.09 9.64
CA ARG A 255 -8.16 -8.67 10.02
C ARG A 255 -6.81 -7.95 10.04
N GLN A 256 -6.42 -7.35 8.93
CA GLN A 256 -5.22 -6.51 8.84
C GLN A 256 -5.57 -5.05 9.11
N MET A 257 -4.66 -4.30 9.76
CA MET A 257 -4.89 -2.89 10.11
C MET A 257 -3.59 -2.08 9.99
N GLN A 258 -3.65 -0.90 9.36
CA GLN A 258 -2.52 0.05 9.34
C GLN A 258 -2.28 0.64 10.73
N GLY A 259 -1.05 0.48 11.24
CA GLY A 259 -0.69 0.94 12.59
C GLY A 259 -0.89 2.44 12.80
N THR A 260 -0.57 3.29 11.82
CA THR A 260 -0.67 4.76 11.97
C THR A 260 -2.09 5.20 12.29
N VAL A 261 -3.09 4.77 11.52
CA VAL A 261 -4.50 5.13 11.75
C VAL A 261 -5.01 4.51 13.05
N PHE A 262 -4.65 3.24 13.31
CA PHE A 262 -5.04 2.56 14.53
C PHE A 262 -4.58 3.32 15.77
N TRP A 263 -3.31 3.71 15.83
CA TRP A 263 -2.77 4.46 16.97
C TRP A 263 -3.36 5.87 17.04
N TYR A 264 -3.43 6.59 15.92
CA TYR A 264 -3.96 7.96 15.87
C TYR A 264 -5.37 8.06 16.46
N LEU A 265 -6.25 7.10 16.13
CA LEU A 265 -7.60 7.02 16.70
C LEU A 265 -7.62 6.46 18.13
N SER A 266 -6.94 5.33 18.36
CA SER A 266 -7.05 4.60 19.64
C SER A 266 -6.41 5.35 20.81
N ASN A 267 -5.32 6.10 20.61
CA ASN A 267 -4.69 6.88 21.67
C ASN A 267 -5.04 8.37 21.63
N ASN A 268 -6.09 8.74 20.90
CA ASN A 268 -6.67 10.09 20.87
C ASN A 268 -5.75 11.22 20.38
N GLN A 269 -4.69 10.94 19.63
CA GLN A 269 -3.88 11.99 19.00
C GLN A 269 -4.72 12.95 18.14
N TRP A 270 -5.76 12.44 17.47
CA TRP A 270 -6.69 13.22 16.67
C TRP A 270 -7.39 14.37 17.43
N ARG A 271 -7.57 14.24 18.75
CA ARG A 271 -8.21 15.27 19.58
C ARG A 271 -7.34 16.52 19.76
N TYR A 272 -6.05 16.43 19.43
CA TYR A 272 -5.08 17.49 19.70
C TYR A 272 -4.65 18.23 18.44
N ASP A 273 -5.18 17.87 17.27
CA ASP A 273 -4.87 18.57 16.02
C ASP A 273 -5.61 19.91 15.96
N PRO A 274 -4.89 21.05 15.98
CA PRO A 274 -5.51 22.38 15.98
C PRO A 274 -5.80 22.90 14.56
N PHE A 275 -5.78 22.03 13.56
CA PHE A 275 -5.97 22.37 12.15
C PHE A 275 -6.80 21.31 11.43
N THR A 276 -7.25 21.65 10.22
CA THR A 276 -7.98 20.75 9.32
C THR A 276 -7.08 20.31 8.16
N ALA A 277 -7.48 19.26 7.44
CA ALA A 277 -6.79 18.79 6.24
C ALA A 277 -6.73 19.85 5.12
N GLU A 278 -7.57 20.88 5.19
CA GLU A 278 -7.55 22.06 4.32
C GLU A 278 -6.20 22.76 4.29
N ALA A 279 -5.43 22.71 5.39
CA ALA A 279 -4.08 23.27 5.46
C ALA A 279 -3.11 22.66 4.42
N PHE A 280 -3.43 21.48 3.88
CA PHE A 280 -2.64 20.81 2.85
C PHE A 280 -3.24 20.92 1.45
N ALA A 281 -4.46 21.46 1.31
CA ALA A 281 -5.13 21.55 0.03
C ALA A 281 -4.40 22.48 -0.94
N SER A 282 -4.57 22.21 -2.23
CA SER A 282 -4.13 23.06 -3.32
C SER A 282 -5.00 24.33 -3.37
N PRO A 283 -4.44 25.49 -3.74
CA PRO A 283 -5.26 26.67 -4.09
C PRO A 283 -6.12 26.46 -5.34
N LEU A 284 -5.93 25.34 -6.07
CA LEU A 284 -6.76 24.90 -7.19
C LEU A 284 -7.72 23.74 -6.81
N GLY A 285 -7.75 23.35 -5.53
CA GLY A 285 -8.67 22.34 -5.01
C GLY A 285 -10.13 22.77 -5.12
N GLU A 286 -11.04 21.81 -5.02
CA GLU A 286 -12.49 22.02 -5.08
C GLU A 286 -13.10 22.27 -3.69
N GLY A 287 -12.28 22.30 -2.64
CA GLY A 287 -12.74 22.48 -1.26
C GLY A 287 -13.20 21.18 -0.61
N ARG A 288 -12.74 20.02 -1.11
CA ARG A 288 -13.12 18.70 -0.58
C ARG A 288 -12.63 18.46 0.84
N PHE A 289 -11.57 19.16 1.25
CA PHE A 289 -11.04 19.12 2.62
C PHE A 289 -11.49 20.29 3.50
N ALA A 290 -12.31 21.20 2.97
CA ALA A 290 -12.73 22.40 3.71
C ALA A 290 -13.39 22.03 5.04
N GLY A 291 -12.81 22.53 6.14
CA GLY A 291 -13.27 22.24 7.49
C GLY A 291 -13.14 20.79 7.99
N ARG A 292 -12.61 19.85 7.18
CA ARG A 292 -12.50 18.43 7.55
C ARG A 292 -11.18 18.16 8.26
N THR A 293 -11.22 17.49 9.40
CA THR A 293 -10.02 16.98 10.09
C THR A 293 -9.44 15.76 9.39
N ALA A 294 -8.23 15.33 9.76
CA ALA A 294 -7.70 14.05 9.29
C ALA A 294 -8.56 12.86 9.75
N ALA A 295 -9.16 12.94 10.94
CA ALA A 295 -10.10 11.94 11.44
C ALA A 295 -11.37 11.83 10.58
N ASP A 296 -11.91 12.96 10.08
CA ASP A 296 -13.05 12.96 9.16
C ASP A 296 -12.75 12.22 7.86
N ASN A 297 -11.55 12.43 7.33
CA ASN A 297 -11.08 11.75 6.12
C ASN A 297 -10.82 10.26 6.36
N ILE A 298 -10.36 9.88 7.56
CA ILE A 298 -10.23 8.47 7.97
C ILE A 298 -11.61 7.80 8.05
N ALA A 299 -12.61 8.45 8.65
CA ALA A 299 -13.97 7.92 8.71
C ALA A 299 -14.56 7.73 7.30
N LEU A 300 -14.39 8.71 6.42
CA LEU A 300 -14.80 8.61 5.02
C LEU A 300 -14.10 7.45 4.30
N ALA A 301 -12.77 7.40 4.32
CA ALA A 301 -12.02 6.36 3.64
C ALA A 301 -12.33 4.95 4.18
N SER A 302 -12.62 4.81 5.49
CA SER A 302 -13.01 3.55 6.11
C SER A 302 -14.36 3.05 5.58
N ARG A 303 -15.37 3.93 5.53
CA ARG A 303 -16.72 3.57 5.05
C ARG A 303 -16.80 3.36 3.54
N LEU A 304 -15.88 3.97 2.78
CA LEU A 304 -15.73 3.73 1.33
C LEU A 304 -14.96 2.45 0.99
N GLY A 305 -14.42 1.77 2.00
CA GLY A 305 -13.65 0.55 1.80
C GLY A 305 -12.24 0.78 1.29
N TRP A 306 -11.67 1.98 1.44
CA TRP A 306 -10.31 2.27 0.97
C TRP A 306 -9.23 1.83 1.96
N MET A 307 -9.57 1.75 3.24
CA MET A 307 -8.68 1.31 4.29
C MET A 307 -9.43 0.38 5.26
N PRO A 308 -8.75 -0.57 5.91
CA PRO A 308 -9.36 -1.33 6.99
C PRO A 308 -9.63 -0.42 8.19
N SER A 309 -10.65 -0.79 8.96
CA SER A 309 -11.02 -0.13 10.21
C SER A 309 -11.34 -1.20 11.26
N TYR A 310 -10.57 -1.20 12.35
CA TYR A 310 -10.68 -2.16 13.45
C TYR A 310 -10.51 -1.46 14.80
N PRO A 311 -11.47 -1.59 15.75
CA PRO A 311 -12.79 -2.22 15.60
C PRO A 311 -13.58 -1.67 14.40
N THR A 312 -14.41 -2.50 13.78
CA THR A 312 -15.06 -2.15 12.50
C THR A 312 -16.37 -1.42 12.72
N PHE A 313 -17.27 -2.03 13.48
CA PHE A 313 -18.60 -1.54 13.79
C PHE A 313 -18.71 -1.26 15.28
N ASP A 314 -19.65 -0.40 15.65
CA ASP A 314 -20.00 -0.08 17.04
C ASP A 314 -20.77 -1.19 17.78
N ARG A 315 -20.81 -2.39 17.18
CA ARG A 315 -21.37 -3.61 17.72
C ARG A 315 -20.48 -4.81 17.40
N ASN A 316 -20.58 -5.84 18.24
CA ASN A 316 -19.83 -7.06 18.08
C ASN A 316 -20.18 -7.76 16.74
N PRO A 317 -19.21 -7.99 15.83
CA PRO A 317 -19.47 -8.57 14.52
C PRO A 317 -19.94 -10.04 14.56
N LEU A 318 -19.78 -10.73 15.70
CA LEU A 318 -20.38 -12.05 15.91
C LEU A 318 -21.88 -11.95 16.14
N ASP A 319 -22.32 -10.93 16.87
CA ASP A 319 -23.73 -10.75 17.23
C ASP A 319 -24.50 -10.19 16.04
N LEU A 320 -23.88 -9.34 15.21
CA LEU A 320 -24.43 -8.91 13.92
C LEU A 320 -24.70 -10.08 12.96
N ALA A 321 -23.82 -11.10 12.96
CA ALA A 321 -24.05 -12.31 12.17
C ALA A 321 -25.28 -13.09 12.66
N ASP A 322 -25.45 -13.21 13.98
CA ASP A 322 -26.61 -13.87 14.58
C ASP A 322 -27.90 -13.06 14.36
N GLU A 323 -27.83 -11.72 14.37
CA GLU A 323 -28.95 -10.83 14.04
C GLU A 323 -29.42 -11.02 12.60
N ALA A 324 -28.49 -11.04 11.63
CA ALA A 324 -28.80 -11.27 10.23
C ALA A 324 -29.52 -12.61 10.02
N GLU A 325 -29.05 -13.68 10.69
CA GLU A 325 -29.68 -15.00 10.65
C GLU A 325 -31.08 -14.98 11.27
N ARG A 326 -31.27 -14.32 12.43
CA ARG A 326 -32.60 -14.14 13.04
C ARG A 326 -33.56 -13.34 12.16
N ALA A 327 -33.06 -12.36 11.42
CA ALA A 327 -33.84 -11.54 10.50
C ALA A 327 -34.14 -12.25 9.15
N GLY A 328 -33.52 -13.41 8.89
CA GLY A 328 -33.64 -14.12 7.62
C GLY A 328 -32.98 -13.40 6.45
N LYS A 329 -31.97 -12.56 6.71
CA LYS A 329 -31.21 -11.80 5.72
C LYS A 329 -29.81 -12.37 5.55
N SER A 330 -29.15 -12.08 4.42
CA SER A 330 -27.70 -12.28 4.35
C SER A 330 -26.99 -11.27 5.25
N ALA A 331 -25.79 -11.63 5.73
CA ALA A 331 -24.98 -10.73 6.56
C ALA A 331 -24.68 -9.37 5.89
N PRO A 332 -24.33 -9.29 4.59
CA PRO A 332 -24.16 -8.01 3.90
C PRO A 332 -25.44 -7.18 3.85
N GLU A 333 -26.60 -7.78 3.55
CA GLU A 333 -27.88 -7.08 3.50
C GLU A 333 -28.24 -6.50 4.88
N HIS A 334 -28.12 -7.29 5.95
CA HIS A 334 -28.39 -6.81 7.31
C HIS A 334 -27.52 -5.62 7.69
N VAL A 335 -26.21 -5.71 7.47
CA VAL A 335 -25.28 -4.61 7.78
C VAL A 335 -25.57 -3.37 6.95
N VAL A 336 -25.86 -3.51 5.65
CA VAL A 336 -26.21 -2.36 4.79
C VAL A 336 -27.50 -1.70 5.25
N ASP A 337 -28.52 -2.49 5.60
CA ASP A 337 -29.80 -1.95 6.09
C ASP A 337 -29.61 -1.16 7.39
N GLU A 338 -28.86 -1.71 8.35
CA GLU A 338 -28.61 -1.06 9.65
C GLU A 338 -27.71 0.18 9.52
N LEU A 339 -26.75 0.18 8.58
CA LEU A 339 -25.95 1.36 8.25
C LEU A 339 -26.82 2.45 7.60
N ARG A 340 -27.77 2.08 6.73
CA ARG A 340 -28.70 3.03 6.10
C ARG A 340 -29.68 3.63 7.10
N SER A 341 -30.17 2.83 8.06
CA SER A 341 -31.07 3.33 9.11
C SER A 341 -30.35 4.18 10.16
N GLY A 342 -29.03 3.97 10.31
CA GLY A 342 -28.20 4.61 11.32
C GLY A 342 -28.17 3.87 12.67
N ASP A 343 -28.74 2.66 12.72
CA ASP A 343 -28.72 1.77 13.89
C ASP A 343 -27.39 1.01 14.03
N LEU A 344 -26.58 0.98 12.97
CA LEU A 344 -25.18 0.54 12.99
C LEU A 344 -24.30 1.68 12.53
N ARG A 345 -23.11 1.82 13.13
CA ARG A 345 -22.10 2.77 12.66
C ARG A 345 -20.74 2.12 12.58
N PHE A 346 -19.84 2.74 11.82
CA PHE A 346 -18.43 2.37 11.89
C PHE A 346 -17.85 2.83 13.22
N ALA A 347 -17.12 1.97 13.92
CA ALA A 347 -16.56 2.26 15.24
C ALA A 347 -15.61 3.47 15.24
N CYS A 348 -14.93 3.73 14.11
CA CYS A 348 -14.07 4.90 13.97
C CYS A 348 -14.83 6.23 13.96
N GLU A 349 -16.17 6.23 13.84
CA GLU A 349 -17.02 7.42 14.01
C GLU A 349 -17.24 7.79 15.49
N ASP A 350 -16.94 6.90 16.44
CA ASP A 350 -16.93 7.21 17.87
C ASP A 350 -15.83 6.40 18.60
N PRO A 351 -14.55 6.70 18.34
CA PRO A 351 -13.43 5.94 18.91
C PRO A 351 -13.27 6.13 20.42
N ASP A 352 -14.05 7.04 21.03
CA ASP A 352 -14.12 7.30 22.47
C ASP A 352 -15.32 6.62 23.16
N ASP A 353 -16.16 5.88 22.43
CA ASP A 353 -17.13 4.97 23.04
C ASP A 353 -16.40 3.72 23.60
N PRO A 354 -16.64 3.33 24.87
CA PRO A 354 -16.08 2.11 25.44
C PRO A 354 -16.33 0.82 24.65
N GLU A 355 -17.41 0.72 23.87
CA GLU A 355 -17.67 -0.44 22.99
C GLU A 355 -16.67 -0.51 21.81
N ASN A 356 -16.05 0.62 21.45
CA ASN A 356 -15.11 0.78 20.33
C ASN A 356 -13.64 0.70 20.76
N PHE A 357 -13.33 0.44 22.03
CA PHE A 357 -11.96 0.38 22.51
C PHE A 357 -11.26 -0.90 22.06
N PRO A 358 -10.00 -0.83 21.59
CA PRO A 358 -9.15 -2.01 21.62
C PRO A 358 -8.87 -2.32 23.10
N ARG A 359 -9.35 -3.46 23.60
CA ARG A 359 -9.24 -3.81 25.03
C ARG A 359 -8.00 -4.64 25.36
N CYS A 360 -7.56 -5.49 24.45
CA CYS A 360 -6.39 -6.35 24.65
C CYS A 360 -5.33 -6.04 23.60
N LEU A 361 -4.10 -5.76 24.03
CA LEU A 361 -2.96 -5.56 23.16
C LEU A 361 -1.82 -6.51 23.53
N THR A 362 -1.38 -7.31 22.56
CA THR A 362 -0.19 -8.15 22.69
C THR A 362 0.96 -7.54 21.89
N VAL A 363 2.08 -7.25 22.55
CA VAL A 363 3.29 -6.71 21.93
C VAL A 363 4.41 -7.75 22.00
N TRP A 364 4.92 -8.19 20.85
CA TRP A 364 6.07 -9.08 20.77
C TRP A 364 6.97 -8.65 19.63
N ARG A 365 8.29 -8.88 19.76
CA ARG A 365 9.30 -8.45 18.77
C ARG A 365 9.26 -6.94 18.48
N ALA A 366 8.77 -6.14 19.42
CA ALA A 366 8.65 -4.70 19.31
C ALA A 366 8.83 -4.03 20.68
N ASN A 367 9.37 -2.82 20.69
CA ASN A 367 9.40 -1.93 21.86
C ASN A 367 8.54 -0.70 21.55
N LEU A 368 7.22 -0.88 21.45
CA LEU A 368 6.27 0.14 21.03
C LEU A 368 6.40 1.43 21.86
N LEU A 369 6.35 1.32 23.19
CA LEU A 369 6.36 2.44 24.14
C LEU A 369 7.76 3.02 24.42
N GLY A 370 8.77 2.58 23.68
CA GLY A 370 10.14 3.09 23.83
C GLY A 370 10.90 3.22 22.51
N SER A 371 10.21 3.13 21.38
CA SER A 371 10.83 3.24 20.06
C SER A 371 9.86 3.75 19.00
N SER A 372 8.84 2.97 18.63
CA SER A 372 8.02 3.27 17.45
C SER A 372 6.74 4.06 17.71
N GLY A 373 6.30 4.18 18.97
CA GLY A 373 5.11 4.93 19.39
C GLY A 373 5.33 6.45 19.31
N LYS A 374 4.98 7.05 18.16
CA LYS A 374 5.01 8.52 18.01
C LYS A 374 3.91 9.12 18.89
N GLY A 375 4.26 10.17 19.62
CA GLY A 375 3.35 10.73 20.63
C GLY A 375 3.20 9.82 21.86
N ASN A 376 4.32 9.33 22.41
CA ASN A 376 4.33 8.36 23.51
C ASN A 376 3.48 8.77 24.73
N GLU A 377 3.43 10.07 25.03
CA GLU A 377 2.60 10.60 26.13
C GLU A 377 1.10 10.35 25.93
N TYR A 378 0.62 10.29 24.68
CA TYR A 378 -0.75 9.93 24.34
C TYR A 378 -1.02 8.43 24.58
N PHE A 379 -0.02 7.56 24.32
CA PHE A 379 -0.13 6.14 24.67
C PHE A 379 -0.29 5.99 26.19
N HIS A 380 0.54 6.67 26.99
CA HIS A 380 0.43 6.58 28.46
C HIS A 380 -0.93 7.06 28.95
N LYS A 381 -1.40 8.24 28.50
CA LYS A 381 -2.67 8.84 28.96
C LYS A 381 -3.89 8.06 28.50
N HIS A 382 -4.03 7.85 27.18
CA HIS A 382 -5.28 7.40 26.59
C HIS A 382 -5.34 5.88 26.47
N LEU A 383 -4.23 5.23 26.15
CA LEU A 383 -4.21 3.78 25.97
C LEU A 383 -4.02 3.06 27.31
N LEU A 384 -3.01 3.44 28.11
CA LEU A 384 -2.69 2.78 29.38
C LEU A 384 -3.46 3.33 30.58
N GLY A 385 -3.82 4.61 30.56
CA GLY A 385 -4.38 5.28 31.74
C GLY A 385 -3.34 5.56 32.84
N ALA A 386 -2.06 5.62 32.46
CA ALA A 386 -0.94 5.97 33.34
C ALA A 386 -0.71 7.48 33.38
N ASP A 387 0.15 7.93 34.30
CA ASP A 387 0.65 9.30 34.31
C ASP A 387 1.34 9.63 32.98
N SER A 388 1.11 10.86 32.51
CA SER A 388 1.56 11.34 31.20
C SER A 388 2.10 12.76 31.33
N ASN A 389 3.23 13.05 30.68
CA ASN A 389 3.85 14.38 30.66
C ASN A 389 3.30 15.28 29.54
N LEU A 390 2.13 14.95 28.98
CA LEU A 390 1.49 15.72 27.93
C LEU A 390 1.24 17.17 28.40
N GLN A 391 1.89 18.13 27.75
CA GLN A 391 1.83 19.56 28.12
C GLN A 391 0.63 20.31 27.51
N THR A 392 -0.06 19.70 26.55
CA THR A 392 -1.21 20.29 25.87
C THR A 392 -2.54 19.69 26.34
N THR A 393 -3.63 20.37 26.02
CA THR A 393 -5.00 19.91 26.22
C THR A 393 -5.70 19.82 24.88
N ASP A 394 -6.78 19.05 24.80
CA ASP A 394 -7.60 18.91 23.59
C ASP A 394 -8.52 20.12 23.35
N VAL A 395 -8.42 21.17 24.18
CA VAL A 395 -9.19 22.41 24.04
C VAL A 395 -8.92 23.08 22.69
N THR A 396 -7.67 23.03 22.21
CA THR A 396 -7.26 23.59 20.91
C THR A 396 -7.59 22.68 19.73
N GLY A 397 -8.03 21.45 19.98
CA GLY A 397 -8.38 20.50 18.92
C GLY A 397 -9.57 20.99 18.10
N VAL A 398 -9.47 20.87 16.78
CA VAL A 398 -10.61 21.11 15.90
C VAL A 398 -11.59 19.95 16.04
N ARG A 399 -12.86 20.27 16.26
CA ARG A 399 -13.90 19.25 16.41
C ARG A 399 -14.19 18.65 15.03
N PRO A 400 -14.08 17.32 14.86
CA PRO A 400 -14.38 16.66 13.60
C PRO A 400 -15.87 16.77 13.24
N GLN A 401 -16.17 16.65 11.95
CA GLN A 401 -17.54 16.67 11.42
C GLN A 401 -18.19 15.27 11.39
N GLU A 402 -17.38 14.22 11.27
CA GLU A 402 -17.79 12.83 11.06
C GLU A 402 -17.71 12.00 12.34
N LEU A 403 -16.96 12.46 13.35
CA LEU A 403 -16.75 11.75 14.60
C LEU A 403 -17.53 12.39 15.74
N VAL A 404 -17.99 11.55 16.67
CA VAL A 404 -18.60 11.99 17.93
C VAL A 404 -17.52 12.57 18.84
N TRP A 405 -17.63 13.85 19.19
CA TRP A 405 -16.80 14.48 20.21
C TRP A 405 -17.40 14.23 21.60
N ARG A 406 -16.74 13.39 22.40
CA ARG A 406 -17.05 13.25 23.83
C ARG A 406 -16.29 14.30 24.62
N GLU A 407 -16.99 15.08 25.43
CA GLU A 407 -16.40 16.21 26.20
C GLU A 407 -15.24 15.78 27.08
N GLN A 408 -15.36 14.62 27.73
CA GLN A 408 -14.26 14.01 28.45
C GLN A 408 -13.54 13.01 27.54
N ALA A 409 -12.28 13.29 27.21
CA ALA A 409 -11.44 12.35 26.49
C ALA A 409 -11.28 11.03 27.27
N ALA A 410 -11.49 9.89 26.61
CA ALA A 410 -11.32 8.58 27.23
C ALA A 410 -9.86 8.31 27.63
N THR A 411 -9.65 7.62 28.76
CA THR A 411 -8.33 7.24 29.28
C THR A 411 -8.32 5.78 29.70
N GLY A 412 -7.18 5.10 29.59
CA GLY A 412 -7.06 3.68 29.98
C GLY A 412 -7.93 2.75 29.13
N LYS A 413 -7.84 2.87 27.80
CA LYS A 413 -8.65 2.05 26.88
C LYS A 413 -8.28 0.56 26.88
N LEU A 414 -7.03 0.20 27.22
CA LEU A 414 -6.63 -1.20 27.37
C LEU A 414 -7.08 -1.76 28.73
N ASP A 415 -7.70 -2.94 28.69
CA ASP A 415 -7.91 -3.79 29.86
C ASP A 415 -6.70 -4.71 30.12
N LEU A 416 -5.90 -5.00 29.08
CA LEU A 416 -4.70 -5.84 29.19
C LEU A 416 -3.62 -5.47 28.15
N LEU A 417 -2.42 -5.17 28.64
CA LEU A 417 -1.19 -5.11 27.87
C LEU A 417 -0.29 -6.31 28.19
N LEU A 418 -0.17 -7.23 27.24
CA LEU A 418 0.71 -8.39 27.29
C LEU A 418 1.96 -8.12 26.44
N SER A 419 3.15 -8.32 27.01
CA SER A 419 4.41 -8.23 26.25
C SER A 419 5.24 -9.53 26.30
N LEU A 420 5.89 -9.85 25.18
CA LEU A 420 6.87 -10.93 25.06
C LEU A 420 8.23 -10.33 24.67
N ASP A 421 9.22 -10.45 25.55
CA ASP A 421 10.59 -9.97 25.30
C ASP A 421 11.61 -10.79 26.10
N PHE A 422 12.85 -10.86 25.61
CA PHE A 422 13.97 -11.50 26.31
C PHE A 422 14.71 -10.52 27.24
N ARG A 423 14.37 -9.22 27.19
CA ARG A 423 14.87 -8.17 28.08
C ARG A 423 13.74 -7.26 28.54
N MET A 424 13.91 -6.64 29.72
CA MET A 424 12.96 -5.65 30.23
C MET A 424 13.10 -4.32 29.46
N THR A 425 12.32 -4.14 28.40
CA THR A 425 12.22 -2.90 27.61
C THR A 425 11.30 -1.86 28.25
N SER A 426 11.25 -0.65 27.69
CA SER A 426 10.25 0.35 28.12
C SER A 426 8.82 -0.20 28.02
N THR A 427 8.52 -0.97 26.97
CA THR A 427 7.18 -1.55 26.81
C THR A 427 6.86 -2.56 27.91
N THR A 428 7.80 -3.46 28.24
CA THR A 428 7.58 -4.44 29.31
C THR A 428 7.46 -3.80 30.68
N LEU A 429 8.13 -2.66 30.93
CA LEU A 429 7.97 -1.90 32.18
C LEU A 429 6.55 -1.37 32.41
N PHE A 430 5.82 -1.11 31.33
CA PHE A 430 4.42 -0.64 31.37
C PHE A 430 3.40 -1.75 31.13
N SER A 431 3.83 -3.00 30.92
CA SER A 431 2.92 -4.11 30.62
C SER A 431 2.37 -4.76 31.90
N ASP A 432 1.12 -5.21 31.84
CA ASP A 432 0.49 -5.95 32.94
C ASP A 432 1.08 -7.36 33.08
N ILE A 433 1.36 -8.00 31.94
CA ILE A 433 1.97 -9.33 31.87
C ILE A 433 3.19 -9.28 30.96
N VAL A 434 4.31 -9.81 31.45
CA VAL A 434 5.53 -10.01 30.67
C VAL A 434 5.83 -11.50 30.62
N LEU A 435 5.90 -12.07 29.42
CA LEU A 435 6.35 -13.45 29.21
C LEU A 435 7.80 -13.46 28.73
N PRO A 436 8.68 -14.28 29.33
CA PRO A 436 10.08 -14.36 28.92
C PRO A 436 10.20 -15.03 27.54
N ALA A 437 10.61 -14.26 26.54
CA ALA A 437 10.87 -14.78 25.20
C ALA A 437 12.30 -15.36 25.10
N ALA A 438 12.48 -16.37 24.25
CA ALA A 438 13.80 -16.89 23.89
C ALA A 438 14.54 -15.87 23.01
N THR A 439 15.86 -15.77 23.20
CA THR A 439 16.71 -14.98 22.32
C THR A 439 16.82 -15.63 20.93
N TRP A 440 17.41 -14.92 19.97
CA TRP A 440 17.61 -15.44 18.61
C TRP A 440 18.55 -16.65 18.55
N TYR A 441 19.38 -16.87 19.58
CA TYR A 441 20.30 -18.01 19.67
C TYR A 441 19.69 -19.21 20.39
N GLU A 442 18.39 -19.19 20.66
CA GLU A 442 17.69 -20.19 21.47
C GLU A 442 16.41 -20.69 20.79
N LYS A 443 16.21 -20.36 19.50
CA LYS A 443 15.01 -20.75 18.73
C LYS A 443 15.32 -21.08 17.27
N HIS A 444 14.45 -21.88 16.66
CA HIS A 444 14.41 -22.06 15.22
C HIS A 444 13.51 -21.00 14.60
N ASP A 445 13.99 -20.34 13.55
CA ASP A 445 13.24 -19.34 12.79
C ASP A 445 13.94 -19.10 11.44
N LEU A 446 13.34 -18.29 10.56
CA LEU A 446 13.90 -17.92 9.26
C LEU A 446 14.18 -16.40 9.19
N SER A 447 15.12 -16.02 8.34
CA SER A 447 15.43 -14.61 8.04
C SER A 447 15.75 -14.42 6.56
N SER A 448 15.31 -13.28 6.04
CA SER A 448 15.61 -12.77 4.69
C SER A 448 15.53 -11.25 4.67
N THR A 449 16.17 -10.60 3.70
CA THR A 449 16.24 -9.14 3.59
C THR A 449 16.31 -8.68 2.14
N ASP A 450 16.02 -7.42 1.91
CA ASP A 450 16.22 -6.67 0.65
C ASP A 450 17.66 -6.75 0.15
N MET A 451 18.63 -6.61 1.07
CA MET A 451 20.03 -6.36 0.75
C MET A 451 20.72 -7.49 -0.01
N HIS A 452 20.27 -8.73 0.17
CA HIS A 452 20.89 -9.90 -0.44
C HIS A 452 19.87 -11.02 -0.74
N PRO A 453 20.12 -11.88 -1.74
CA PRO A 453 19.16 -12.88 -2.19
C PRO A 453 19.14 -14.17 -1.34
N PHE A 454 19.68 -14.14 -0.12
CA PHE A 454 19.72 -15.34 0.74
C PHE A 454 18.54 -15.44 1.70
N VAL A 455 18.04 -16.66 1.86
CA VAL A 455 17.27 -17.09 3.03
C VAL A 455 18.19 -17.92 3.94
N HIS A 456 18.13 -17.69 5.25
CA HIS A 456 18.93 -18.42 6.25
C HIS A 456 18.13 -18.65 7.53
N ALA A 457 18.57 -19.62 8.34
CA ALA A 457 17.90 -19.96 9.60
C ALA A 457 18.51 -19.21 10.80
N PHE A 458 17.70 -19.04 11.84
CA PHE A 458 18.16 -19.02 13.23
C PHE A 458 18.18 -20.45 13.77
N SER A 459 19.14 -20.77 14.64
CA SER A 459 19.23 -22.09 15.26
C SER A 459 19.66 -21.98 16.72
N PRO A 460 19.05 -22.77 17.63
CA PRO A 460 19.38 -22.75 19.03
C PRO A 460 20.81 -23.27 19.26
N ALA A 461 21.66 -22.44 19.84
CA ALA A 461 22.94 -22.86 20.40
C ALA A 461 22.76 -23.67 21.70
N ILE A 462 21.70 -23.34 22.45
CA ILE A 462 21.23 -24.02 23.66
C ILE A 462 19.70 -24.00 23.69
N SER A 463 19.08 -24.82 24.55
CA SER A 463 17.67 -24.66 24.88
C SER A 463 17.43 -23.31 25.57
N PRO A 464 16.26 -22.66 25.39
CA PRO A 464 15.91 -21.44 26.12
C PRO A 464 16.15 -21.60 27.63
N PRO A 465 16.94 -20.71 28.25
CA PRO A 465 17.26 -20.81 29.67
C PRO A 465 16.06 -20.43 30.53
N TRP A 466 16.10 -20.88 31.79
CA TRP A 466 15.04 -20.63 32.78
C TRP A 466 13.66 -21.07 32.29
N GLU A 467 12.68 -20.16 32.32
CA GLU A 467 11.31 -20.40 31.87
C GLU A 467 11.03 -19.76 30.50
N ALA A 468 12.07 -19.26 29.83
CA ALA A 468 11.94 -18.63 28.53
C ALA A 468 11.39 -19.60 27.47
N LYS A 469 10.62 -19.06 26.53
CA LYS A 469 10.00 -19.83 25.44
C LYS A 469 10.18 -19.12 24.12
N THR A 470 10.27 -19.90 23.05
CA THR A 470 10.16 -19.31 21.71
C THR A 470 8.80 -18.64 21.56
N ASP A 471 8.71 -17.56 20.79
CA ASP A 471 7.44 -16.88 20.52
C ASP A 471 6.39 -17.89 20.00
N PHE A 472 6.83 -18.79 19.14
CA PHE A 472 6.03 -19.89 18.60
C PHE A 472 5.42 -20.76 19.71
N GLU A 473 6.24 -21.28 20.64
CA GLU A 473 5.72 -22.10 21.74
C GLU A 473 4.78 -21.31 22.66
N ALA A 474 5.09 -20.03 22.94
CA ALA A 474 4.26 -19.17 23.76
C ALA A 474 2.86 -19.00 23.16
N PHE A 475 2.75 -18.66 21.87
CA PHE A 475 1.46 -18.51 21.20
C PHE A 475 0.71 -19.85 21.07
N HIS A 476 1.38 -20.98 20.84
CA HIS A 476 0.74 -22.30 20.86
C HIS A 476 0.19 -22.66 22.26
N ARG A 477 0.84 -22.22 23.35
CA ARG A 477 0.33 -22.39 24.71
C ARG A 477 -0.88 -21.51 24.97
N ILE A 478 -0.84 -20.25 24.56
CA ILE A 478 -1.98 -19.32 24.63
C ILE A 478 -3.16 -19.88 23.86
N ALA A 479 -2.95 -20.37 22.63
CA ALA A 479 -3.99 -20.96 21.80
C ALA A 479 -4.67 -22.16 22.49
N ARG A 480 -3.91 -23.06 23.13
CA ARG A 480 -4.50 -24.17 23.90
C ARG A 480 -5.37 -23.69 25.07
N GLY A 481 -4.88 -22.72 25.84
CA GLY A 481 -5.65 -22.11 26.93
C GLY A 481 -6.93 -21.42 26.43
N PHE A 482 -6.81 -20.64 25.35
CA PHE A 482 -7.94 -19.98 24.69
C PHE A 482 -8.97 -21.00 24.20
N SER A 483 -8.55 -22.03 23.45
CA SER A 483 -9.45 -23.05 22.90
C SER A 483 -10.24 -23.77 23.98
N TRP A 484 -9.59 -24.13 25.10
CA TRP A 484 -10.27 -24.73 26.24
C TRP A 484 -11.35 -23.80 26.84
N MET A 485 -11.05 -22.50 27.01
CA MET A 485 -12.05 -21.55 27.50
C MET A 485 -13.17 -21.29 26.48
N ALA A 486 -12.84 -21.28 25.19
CA ALA A 486 -13.77 -21.02 24.11
C ALA A 486 -14.85 -22.09 23.97
N GLU A 487 -14.61 -23.34 24.41
CA GLU A 487 -15.64 -24.40 24.47
C GLU A 487 -16.90 -23.95 25.22
N LYS A 488 -16.71 -23.21 26.32
CA LYS A 488 -17.81 -22.71 27.14
C LYS A 488 -18.31 -21.34 26.68
N HIS A 489 -17.40 -20.47 26.26
CA HIS A 489 -17.71 -19.03 26.15
C HIS A 489 -17.99 -18.54 24.72
N LEU A 490 -17.56 -19.26 23.69
CA LEU A 490 -17.70 -18.81 22.29
C LEU A 490 -18.31 -19.87 21.38
N GLY A 491 -17.86 -21.12 21.47
CA GLY A 491 -18.29 -22.18 20.56
C GLY A 491 -17.93 -21.90 19.10
N VAL A 492 -18.74 -22.42 18.17
CA VAL A 492 -18.65 -22.08 16.74
C VAL A 492 -19.55 -20.89 16.47
N ARG A 493 -19.00 -19.81 15.89
CA ARG A 493 -19.75 -18.59 15.57
C ARG A 493 -19.48 -18.14 14.15
N LYS A 494 -20.43 -17.41 13.57
CA LYS A 494 -20.24 -16.68 12.32
C LYS A 494 -19.75 -15.27 12.66
N ASP A 495 -18.84 -14.74 11.86
CA ASP A 495 -18.20 -13.44 12.08
C ASP A 495 -18.26 -12.61 10.80
N ILE A 496 -18.73 -11.37 10.88
CA ILE A 496 -18.73 -10.44 9.75
C ILE A 496 -17.39 -9.69 9.73
N VAL A 497 -16.64 -9.87 8.65
CA VAL A 497 -15.35 -9.18 8.43
C VAL A 497 -15.51 -8.16 7.30
N ALA A 498 -15.27 -6.88 7.61
CA ALA A 498 -15.16 -5.83 6.61
C ALA A 498 -13.76 -5.81 6.00
N VAL A 499 -13.67 -6.11 4.71
CA VAL A 499 -12.41 -6.13 3.96
C VAL A 499 -12.36 -4.89 3.07
N PRO A 500 -11.33 -4.05 3.18
CA PRO A 500 -11.16 -2.96 2.24
C PRO A 500 -10.90 -3.50 0.83
N LEU A 501 -11.20 -2.68 -0.18
CA LEU A 501 -10.94 -2.94 -1.58
C LEU A 501 -9.43 -3.18 -1.77
N GLN A 502 -9.07 -4.40 -2.13
CA GLN A 502 -7.68 -4.84 -2.14
C GLN A 502 -7.00 -4.48 -3.45
N HIS A 503 -5.82 -3.87 -3.35
CA HIS A 503 -4.85 -3.87 -4.44
C HIS A 503 -4.51 -5.31 -4.85
N ASP A 504 -4.02 -5.49 -6.08
CA ASP A 504 -3.69 -6.81 -6.64
C ASP A 504 -4.87 -7.81 -6.66
N SER A 505 -6.09 -7.28 -6.71
CA SER A 505 -7.33 -8.02 -6.92
C SER A 505 -8.26 -7.25 -7.88
N PRO A 506 -9.32 -7.88 -8.41
CA PRO A 506 -10.34 -7.17 -9.19
C PRO A 506 -10.95 -5.95 -8.49
N ASP A 507 -10.91 -5.87 -7.15
CA ASP A 507 -11.37 -4.71 -6.38
C ASP A 507 -10.67 -3.40 -6.78
N ALA A 508 -9.47 -3.46 -7.36
CA ALA A 508 -8.77 -2.28 -7.86
C ALA A 508 -9.55 -1.54 -8.97
N MET A 509 -10.52 -2.20 -9.60
CA MET A 509 -11.45 -1.63 -10.58
C MET A 509 -12.81 -1.24 -9.98
N ALA A 510 -12.94 -1.16 -8.65
CA ALA A 510 -14.22 -0.89 -7.99
C ALA A 510 -14.75 0.54 -8.22
N GLN A 511 -13.85 1.54 -8.25
CA GLN A 511 -14.20 2.97 -8.27
C GLN A 511 -13.50 3.69 -9.42
N ALA A 512 -14.16 3.72 -10.57
CA ALA A 512 -13.62 4.28 -11.80
C ALA A 512 -13.28 5.76 -11.71
N GLY A 513 -12.13 6.11 -12.30
CA GLY A 513 -11.60 7.48 -12.33
C GLY A 513 -11.12 8.00 -10.97
N GLY A 514 -11.02 7.15 -9.94
CA GLY A 514 -10.66 7.58 -8.58
C GLY A 514 -11.57 8.69 -8.06
N ARG A 515 -12.87 8.59 -8.38
CA ARG A 515 -13.90 9.54 -7.94
C ARG A 515 -14.30 9.24 -6.50
N VAL A 516 -14.35 10.28 -5.66
CA VAL A 516 -14.85 10.15 -4.29
C VAL A 516 -16.37 10.36 -4.31
N LEU A 517 -17.13 9.29 -4.10
CA LEU A 517 -18.58 9.32 -3.96
C LEU A 517 -18.97 8.67 -2.62
N ASP A 518 -19.60 9.43 -1.74
CA ASP A 518 -20.02 9.00 -0.42
C ASP A 518 -21.47 8.51 -0.39
N TRP A 519 -21.63 7.19 -0.19
CA TRP A 519 -22.95 6.58 -0.05
C TRP A 519 -23.71 7.10 1.18
N LYS A 520 -22.99 7.53 2.24
CA LYS A 520 -23.62 8.10 3.44
C LYS A 520 -24.22 9.48 3.16
N ALA A 521 -23.64 10.21 2.20
CA ALA A 521 -24.14 11.50 1.72
C ALA A 521 -25.18 11.34 0.57
N GLY A 522 -25.49 10.11 0.15
CA GLY A 522 -26.43 9.84 -0.94
C GLY A 522 -25.85 10.04 -2.35
N GLU A 523 -24.52 10.10 -2.49
CA GLU A 523 -23.84 10.33 -3.78
C GLU A 523 -23.71 9.04 -4.61
N CYS A 524 -23.82 7.87 -3.97
CA CYS A 524 -23.90 6.56 -4.62
C CYS A 524 -24.62 5.53 -3.71
N GLU A 525 -24.94 4.35 -4.24
CA GLU A 525 -25.50 3.26 -3.42
C GLU A 525 -24.39 2.57 -2.61
N PRO A 526 -24.61 2.17 -1.34
CA PRO A 526 -23.68 1.35 -0.55
C PRO A 526 -23.67 -0.10 -1.03
N ILE A 527 -22.72 -0.43 -1.89
CA ILE A 527 -22.55 -1.75 -2.51
C ILE A 527 -21.28 -2.38 -1.94
N PRO A 528 -21.40 -3.43 -1.08
CA PRO A 528 -20.25 -4.13 -0.52
C PRO A 528 -19.26 -4.60 -1.58
N GLY A 529 -18.00 -4.16 -1.47
CA GLY A 529 -16.95 -4.49 -2.43
C GLY A 529 -16.87 -3.59 -3.66
N GLN A 530 -17.66 -2.51 -3.71
CA GLN A 530 -17.60 -1.52 -4.77
C GLN A 530 -17.49 -0.09 -4.21
N THR A 531 -18.48 0.36 -3.45
CA THR A 531 -18.54 1.72 -2.86
C THR A 531 -18.34 1.71 -1.35
N MET A 532 -18.19 0.52 -0.76
CA MET A 532 -17.91 0.29 0.66
C MET A 532 -17.08 -1.00 0.82
N PRO A 533 -16.55 -1.34 2.02
CA PRO A 533 -15.81 -2.58 2.22
C PRO A 533 -16.61 -3.81 1.80
N LYS A 534 -15.92 -4.88 1.37
CA LYS A 534 -16.56 -6.21 1.26
C LYS A 534 -16.98 -6.67 2.64
N LEU A 535 -18.19 -7.23 2.75
CA LEU A 535 -18.71 -7.80 3.98
C LEU A 535 -18.68 -9.33 3.86
N VAL A 536 -17.68 -9.96 4.47
CA VAL A 536 -17.44 -11.40 4.33
C VAL A 536 -17.83 -12.13 5.62
N LEU A 537 -18.69 -13.14 5.49
CA LEU A 537 -19.05 -14.02 6.58
C LEU A 537 -17.99 -15.11 6.75
N VAL A 538 -17.38 -15.19 7.94
CA VAL A 538 -16.34 -16.17 8.27
C VAL A 538 -16.81 -17.03 9.43
N GLU A 539 -16.86 -18.35 9.25
CA GLU A 539 -17.15 -19.27 10.34
C GLU A 539 -15.89 -19.50 11.20
N ARG A 540 -16.02 -19.29 12.51
CA ARG A 540 -14.97 -19.44 13.50
C ARG A 540 -15.33 -20.50 14.53
N ASP A 541 -14.67 -21.63 14.41
CA ASP A 541 -14.64 -22.67 15.44
C ASP A 541 -13.56 -22.34 16.48
N TYR A 542 -13.92 -21.49 17.45
CA TYR A 542 -13.02 -21.00 18.49
C TYR A 542 -12.43 -22.12 19.38
N PRO A 543 -13.21 -23.15 19.78
CA PRO A 543 -12.69 -24.32 20.49
C PRO A 543 -11.55 -25.05 19.76
N LYS A 544 -11.45 -24.90 18.44
CA LYS A 544 -10.47 -25.61 17.62
C LYS A 544 -9.28 -24.79 17.14
N ILE A 545 -9.12 -23.55 17.62
CA ILE A 545 -7.98 -22.70 17.24
C ILE A 545 -6.62 -23.36 17.48
N ALA A 546 -6.40 -24.00 18.63
CA ALA A 546 -5.13 -24.65 18.93
C ALA A 546 -4.81 -25.82 17.99
N GLU A 547 -5.82 -26.61 17.60
CA GLU A 547 -5.66 -27.71 16.65
C GLU A 547 -5.37 -27.16 15.24
N LYS A 548 -6.09 -26.10 14.83
CA LYS A 548 -5.87 -25.43 13.55
C LYS A 548 -4.48 -24.80 13.47
N MET A 549 -4.04 -24.08 14.50
CA MET A 549 -2.70 -23.46 14.53
C MET A 549 -1.57 -24.50 14.45
N ALA A 550 -1.80 -25.73 14.92
CA ALA A 550 -0.81 -26.81 14.90
C ALA A 550 -0.84 -27.67 13.61
N ALA A 551 -1.55 -27.24 12.56
CA ALA A 551 -1.67 -28.01 11.33
C ALA A 551 -1.90 -27.13 10.10
N LEU A 552 -1.41 -27.57 8.94
CA LEU A 552 -1.66 -26.86 7.69
C LEU A 552 -3.12 -27.07 7.25
N GLY A 553 -3.89 -26.00 7.18
CA GLY A 553 -5.31 -26.01 6.83
C GLY A 553 -5.59 -26.40 5.38
N PRO A 554 -6.83 -26.80 5.07
CA PRO A 554 -7.22 -27.33 3.76
C PRO A 554 -7.39 -26.29 2.66
N LEU A 555 -7.52 -25.00 3.00
CA LEU A 555 -7.77 -23.95 2.00
C LEU A 555 -6.60 -23.73 1.04
N VAL A 556 -5.39 -24.18 1.39
CA VAL A 556 -4.25 -24.11 0.48
C VAL A 556 -4.46 -24.96 -0.77
N GLU A 557 -5.16 -26.10 -0.67
CA GLU A 557 -5.47 -26.95 -1.82
C GLU A 557 -6.74 -26.47 -2.54
N THR A 558 -7.78 -26.09 -1.80
CA THR A 558 -9.09 -25.76 -2.41
C THR A 558 -9.14 -24.36 -3.01
N LEU A 559 -8.44 -23.39 -2.40
CA LEU A 559 -8.44 -21.99 -2.83
C LEU A 559 -7.06 -21.52 -3.34
N GLY A 560 -6.03 -22.37 -3.26
CA GLY A 560 -4.67 -22.03 -3.68
C GLY A 560 -3.99 -21.00 -2.77
N LEU A 561 -2.80 -20.58 -3.17
CA LEU A 561 -1.96 -19.58 -2.52
C LEU A 561 -1.87 -18.35 -3.42
N THR A 562 -2.48 -17.24 -3.01
CA THR A 562 -2.53 -16.02 -3.84
C THR A 562 -1.55 -14.98 -3.31
N THR A 563 -0.63 -14.53 -4.17
CA THR A 563 0.25 -13.39 -3.90
C THR A 563 0.30 -12.50 -5.14
N LYS A 564 0.10 -11.20 -4.95
CA LYS A 564 0.16 -10.18 -6.03
C LYS A 564 -0.74 -10.49 -7.24
N GLY A 565 -1.91 -11.07 -6.98
CA GLY A 565 -2.91 -11.43 -7.99
C GLY A 565 -2.60 -12.72 -8.77
N VAL A 566 -1.57 -13.46 -8.38
CA VAL A 566 -1.20 -14.77 -8.96
C VAL A 566 -1.51 -15.86 -7.94
N THR A 567 -2.26 -16.89 -8.35
CA THR A 567 -2.62 -18.03 -7.50
C THR A 567 -1.91 -19.31 -7.95
N THR A 568 -1.24 -19.98 -7.02
CA THR A 568 -0.62 -21.30 -7.21
C THR A 568 -1.34 -22.36 -6.38
N TYR A 569 -1.20 -23.63 -6.75
CA TYR A 569 -1.87 -24.76 -6.09
C TYR A 569 -0.82 -25.76 -5.59
N PRO A 570 -0.63 -25.88 -4.26
CA PRO A 570 0.49 -26.59 -3.63
C PRO A 570 0.19 -28.06 -3.29
N GLU A 571 -0.50 -28.81 -4.16
CA GLU A 571 -0.89 -30.20 -3.85
C GLU A 571 0.31 -31.12 -3.56
N GLU A 572 1.39 -30.98 -4.35
CA GLU A 572 2.62 -31.74 -4.16
C GLU A 572 3.36 -31.34 -2.88
N GLU A 573 3.34 -30.06 -2.54
CA GLU A 573 3.95 -29.52 -1.33
C GLU A 573 3.19 -29.95 -0.09
N VAL A 574 1.86 -30.03 -0.13
CA VAL A 574 1.06 -30.57 0.97
C VAL A 574 1.42 -32.04 1.22
N LYS A 575 1.55 -32.86 0.16
CA LYS A 575 2.01 -34.26 0.28
C LYS A 575 3.43 -34.35 0.84
N TYR A 576 4.32 -33.49 0.35
CA TYR A 576 5.68 -33.38 0.86
C TYR A 576 5.70 -33.06 2.36
N LEU A 577 4.97 -32.01 2.78
CA LEU A 577 4.87 -31.57 4.17
C LEU A 577 4.26 -32.65 5.07
N ALA A 578 3.25 -33.38 4.60
CA ALA A 578 2.71 -34.53 5.32
C ALA A 578 3.78 -35.62 5.57
N GLY A 579 4.68 -35.82 4.60
CA GLY A 579 5.81 -36.75 4.72
C GLY A 579 6.90 -36.28 5.67
N VAL A 580 7.33 -35.01 5.57
CA VAL A 580 8.47 -34.50 6.36
C VAL A 580 8.09 -34.03 7.76
N ASN A 581 6.91 -33.43 7.94
CA ASN A 581 6.44 -32.96 9.25
C ASN A 581 5.61 -34.02 9.97
N GLY A 582 5.21 -35.08 9.27
CA GLY A 582 4.16 -36.01 9.71
C GLY A 582 2.76 -35.40 9.59
N THR A 583 1.76 -36.20 9.93
CA THR A 583 0.35 -35.79 9.89
C THR A 583 -0.27 -35.76 11.29
N VAL A 584 -1.29 -34.93 11.45
CA VAL A 584 -2.08 -34.91 12.69
C VAL A 584 -2.95 -36.17 12.78
N VAL A 585 -2.97 -36.80 13.95
CA VAL A 585 -3.57 -38.12 14.16
C VAL A 585 -5.07 -38.09 14.53
N SER A 586 -5.59 -36.95 15.01
CA SER A 586 -6.97 -36.80 15.48
C SER A 586 -7.41 -35.33 15.47
N GLY A 587 -8.71 -35.08 15.68
CA GLY A 587 -9.26 -33.72 15.76
C GLY A 587 -9.64 -33.15 14.38
N VAL A 588 -9.94 -31.85 14.34
CA VAL A 588 -10.42 -31.17 13.12
C VAL A 588 -9.38 -31.18 11.99
N ALA A 589 -8.12 -31.33 12.35
CA ALA A 589 -6.99 -31.35 11.44
C ALA A 589 -6.49 -32.76 11.11
N GLN A 590 -7.23 -33.83 11.44
CA GLN A 590 -6.81 -35.21 11.19
C GLN A 590 -6.38 -35.41 9.72
N GLY A 591 -5.19 -35.98 9.54
CA GLY A 591 -4.59 -36.24 8.22
C GLY A 591 -3.86 -35.05 7.58
N ARG A 592 -4.00 -33.83 8.12
CA ARG A 592 -3.28 -32.64 7.63
C ARG A 592 -1.80 -32.66 8.02
N PRO A 593 -0.90 -32.02 7.24
CA PRO A 593 0.49 -31.83 7.64
C PRO A 593 0.60 -31.14 9.00
N SER A 594 1.46 -31.66 9.87
CA SER A 594 1.68 -31.10 11.20
C SER A 594 2.47 -29.78 11.12
N LEU A 595 2.04 -28.79 11.88
CA LEU A 595 2.76 -27.55 12.20
C LEU A 595 3.01 -27.47 13.72
N ALA A 596 3.16 -28.60 14.40
CA ALA A 596 3.30 -28.63 15.86
C ALA A 596 4.64 -28.06 16.40
N LYS A 597 5.62 -27.81 15.53
CA LYS A 597 6.95 -27.28 15.86
C LYS A 597 7.29 -26.08 15.01
N ASP A 598 8.13 -25.20 15.53
CA ASP A 598 8.69 -24.06 14.79
C ASP A 598 9.44 -24.50 13.52
N THR A 599 10.18 -25.61 13.57
CA THR A 599 10.83 -26.20 12.39
C THR A 599 9.83 -26.70 11.34
N HIS A 600 8.68 -27.21 11.74
CA HIS A 600 7.63 -27.63 10.81
C HIS A 600 7.01 -26.42 10.09
N ALA A 601 6.81 -25.32 10.83
CA ALA A 601 6.35 -24.05 10.28
C ALA A 601 7.38 -23.45 9.32
N ALA A 602 8.67 -23.47 9.67
CA ALA A 602 9.74 -23.03 8.78
C ALA A 602 9.77 -23.85 7.47
N GLU A 603 9.64 -25.17 7.55
CA GLU A 603 9.57 -26.04 6.37
C GLU A 603 8.35 -25.71 5.50
N ALA A 604 7.19 -25.47 6.12
CA ALA A 604 5.98 -25.06 5.41
C ALA A 604 6.12 -23.69 4.72
N ILE A 605 6.74 -22.70 5.37
CA ILE A 605 7.01 -21.38 4.77
C ILE A 605 7.86 -21.54 3.50
N LEU A 606 8.92 -22.34 3.57
CA LEU A 606 9.81 -22.58 2.43
C LEU A 606 9.14 -23.39 1.32
N ALA A 607 8.36 -24.43 1.67
CA ALA A 607 7.68 -25.26 0.70
C ALA A 607 6.60 -24.51 -0.07
N LEU A 608 5.90 -23.56 0.56
CA LEU A 608 4.73 -22.86 0.02
C LEU A 608 5.02 -21.51 -0.68
N SER A 609 6.29 -21.15 -0.92
CA SER A 609 6.65 -19.93 -1.67
C SER A 609 7.44 -20.24 -2.94
N GLY A 610 7.15 -19.51 -4.01
CA GLY A 610 7.89 -19.61 -5.26
C GLY A 610 9.36 -19.19 -5.12
N THR A 611 9.70 -18.31 -4.17
CA THR A 611 11.11 -17.91 -3.97
C THR A 611 11.99 -19.04 -3.39
N THR A 612 11.37 -20.09 -2.85
CA THR A 612 12.06 -21.21 -2.20
C THR A 612 11.64 -22.58 -2.75
N ASN A 613 10.68 -22.61 -3.67
CA ASN A 613 10.22 -23.79 -4.37
C ASN A 613 10.01 -23.50 -5.86
N GLY A 614 10.87 -24.07 -6.71
CA GLY A 614 10.88 -23.82 -8.13
C GLY A 614 9.62 -24.25 -8.87
N ARG A 615 8.97 -25.33 -8.44
CA ARG A 615 7.71 -25.80 -9.03
C ARG A 615 6.61 -24.74 -8.91
N LEU A 616 6.51 -24.10 -7.74
CA LEU A 616 5.56 -23.01 -7.50
C LEU A 616 5.99 -21.71 -8.22
N ALA A 617 7.28 -21.44 -8.37
CA ALA A 617 7.75 -20.32 -9.17
C ALA A 617 7.34 -20.46 -10.64
N VAL A 618 7.57 -21.63 -11.24
CA VAL A 618 7.19 -21.94 -12.62
C VAL A 618 5.67 -21.84 -12.77
N GLN A 619 4.90 -22.52 -11.93
CA GLN A 619 3.42 -22.45 -11.98
C GLN A 619 2.90 -21.02 -11.83
N GLY A 620 3.52 -20.22 -10.96
CA GLY A 620 3.16 -18.82 -10.78
C GLY A 620 3.47 -17.98 -12.02
N PHE A 621 4.61 -18.19 -12.66
CA PHE A 621 4.92 -17.52 -13.92
C PHE A 621 3.99 -17.97 -15.04
N GLU A 622 3.69 -19.26 -15.23
CA GLU A 622 2.70 -19.73 -16.21
C GLU A 622 1.33 -19.08 -16.01
N ALA A 623 0.90 -18.89 -14.76
CA ALA A 623 -0.34 -18.18 -14.45
C ALA A 623 -0.28 -16.70 -14.87
N LEU A 624 0.86 -16.06 -14.67
CA LEU A 624 1.11 -14.69 -15.09
C LEU A 624 1.25 -14.59 -16.64
N GLU A 625 1.88 -15.55 -17.31
CA GLU A 625 2.00 -15.64 -18.78
C GLU A 625 0.62 -15.69 -19.43
N ARG A 626 -0.34 -16.45 -18.89
CA ARG A 626 -1.72 -16.48 -19.41
C ARG A 626 -2.36 -15.10 -19.45
N ARG A 627 -2.07 -14.25 -18.46
CA ARG A 627 -2.63 -12.90 -18.39
C ARG A 627 -1.85 -11.90 -19.23
N THR A 628 -0.54 -11.97 -19.19
CA THR A 628 0.36 -11.05 -19.88
C THR A 628 0.48 -11.34 -21.37
N GLY A 629 0.35 -12.60 -21.79
CA GLY A 629 0.62 -13.04 -23.17
C GLY A 629 2.12 -13.06 -23.52
N THR A 630 3.01 -12.90 -22.54
CA THR A 630 4.46 -12.88 -22.72
C THR A 630 5.07 -14.10 -22.03
N GLU A 631 6.13 -14.68 -22.60
CA GLU A 631 6.93 -15.71 -21.93
C GLU A 631 7.54 -15.13 -20.65
N LEU A 632 7.52 -15.88 -19.55
CA LEU A 632 8.03 -15.56 -18.21
C LEU A 632 8.46 -16.81 -17.42
N ALA A 633 7.92 -18.00 -17.71
CA ALA A 633 8.16 -19.22 -16.95
C ALA A 633 9.61 -19.72 -17.08
N ASP A 634 10.28 -19.41 -18.19
CA ASP A 634 11.71 -19.64 -18.42
C ASP A 634 12.59 -19.01 -17.32
N LEU A 635 12.15 -17.91 -16.69
CA LEU A 635 12.88 -17.24 -15.61
C LEU A 635 13.10 -18.16 -14.40
N ALA A 636 12.24 -19.16 -14.19
CA ALA A 636 12.33 -20.12 -13.08
C ALA A 636 12.61 -21.55 -13.54
N ALA A 637 12.57 -21.83 -14.85
CA ALA A 637 12.65 -23.18 -15.40
C ALA A 637 13.96 -23.92 -15.00
N GLU A 638 15.10 -23.23 -14.96
CA GLU A 638 16.38 -23.82 -14.51
C GLU A 638 16.37 -24.31 -13.06
N HIS A 639 15.36 -23.90 -12.28
CA HIS A 639 15.21 -24.20 -10.87
C HIS A 639 13.92 -24.95 -10.55
N GLU A 640 13.14 -25.42 -11.54
CA GLU A 640 11.84 -26.04 -11.31
C GLU A 640 11.89 -27.18 -10.26
N GLY A 641 12.89 -28.06 -10.36
CA GLY A 641 13.09 -29.16 -9.41
C GLY A 641 13.75 -28.76 -8.08
N LYS A 642 14.15 -27.50 -7.89
CA LYS A 642 14.83 -27.02 -6.68
C LYS A 642 13.80 -26.68 -5.59
N ARG A 643 13.96 -27.31 -4.42
CA ARG A 643 13.24 -26.98 -3.20
C ARG A 643 14.24 -26.70 -2.09
N ILE A 644 14.15 -25.52 -1.48
CA ILE A 644 14.99 -25.14 -0.34
C ILE A 644 14.31 -25.68 0.92
N SER A 645 14.97 -26.56 1.65
CA SER A 645 14.49 -27.08 2.95
C SER A 645 15.03 -26.25 4.11
N PHE A 646 14.43 -26.40 5.29
CA PHE A 646 14.95 -25.75 6.50
C PHE A 646 16.39 -26.20 6.80
N ALA A 647 16.69 -27.49 6.62
CA ALA A 647 18.04 -28.04 6.79
C ALA A 647 19.07 -27.38 5.87
N ASP A 648 18.70 -27.05 4.62
CA ASP A 648 19.59 -26.33 3.70
C ASP A 648 19.95 -24.95 4.26
N THR A 649 18.96 -24.24 4.81
CA THR A 649 19.15 -22.89 5.38
C THR A 649 19.94 -22.88 6.69
N GLN A 650 19.99 -24.01 7.40
CA GLN A 650 20.86 -24.21 8.56
C GLN A 650 22.29 -24.53 8.16
N ALA A 651 22.47 -25.32 7.08
CA ALA A 651 23.79 -25.69 6.60
C ALA A 651 24.55 -24.48 6.03
N ARG A 652 23.87 -23.59 5.32
CA ARG A 652 24.40 -22.32 4.80
C ARG A 652 23.26 -21.38 4.35
N PRO A 653 23.49 -20.07 4.24
CA PRO A 653 22.57 -19.19 3.51
C PRO A 653 22.34 -19.67 2.08
N VAL A 654 21.08 -19.75 1.65
CA VAL A 654 20.71 -20.31 0.34
C VAL A 654 20.13 -19.21 -0.56
N PRO A 655 20.62 -19.04 -1.80
CA PRO A 655 20.04 -18.08 -2.73
C PRO A 655 18.63 -18.51 -3.16
N VAL A 656 17.71 -17.56 -3.14
CA VAL A 656 16.32 -17.71 -3.58
C VAL A 656 16.20 -17.94 -5.09
N ILE A 657 15.00 -18.26 -5.54
CA ILE A 657 14.60 -18.50 -6.92
C ILE A 657 13.84 -17.27 -7.43
N THR A 658 14.06 -16.88 -8.68
CA THR A 658 13.24 -15.87 -9.36
C THR A 658 11.77 -16.29 -9.34
N SER A 659 10.87 -15.41 -8.92
CA SER A 659 9.45 -15.73 -8.71
C SER A 659 8.58 -14.51 -9.05
N PRO A 660 7.32 -14.70 -9.53
CA PRO A 660 6.39 -13.60 -9.77
C PRO A 660 6.03 -12.82 -8.49
N GLU A 661 6.40 -13.33 -7.32
CA GLU A 661 6.31 -12.61 -6.03
C GLU A 661 7.15 -11.32 -6.03
N TRP A 662 8.15 -11.17 -6.91
CA TRP A 662 9.01 -9.99 -7.00
C TRP A 662 9.19 -9.52 -8.44
N SER A 663 9.68 -8.28 -8.61
CA SER A 663 9.81 -7.63 -9.93
C SER A 663 11.20 -7.73 -10.55
N GLY A 664 12.17 -8.29 -9.82
CA GLY A 664 13.53 -8.47 -10.29
C GLY A 664 13.83 -9.94 -10.57
N SER A 665 14.91 -10.21 -11.29
CA SER A 665 15.36 -11.56 -11.64
C SER A 665 16.77 -11.83 -11.08
N GLU A 666 16.95 -13.03 -10.54
CA GLU A 666 18.24 -13.65 -10.19
C GLU A 666 18.66 -14.74 -11.19
N SER A 667 17.86 -14.95 -12.24
CA SER A 667 18.03 -16.01 -13.25
C SER A 667 19.39 -15.88 -13.94
N GLY A 668 20.05 -17.01 -14.18
CA GLY A 668 21.40 -17.03 -14.75
C GLY A 668 22.51 -16.47 -13.84
N GLY A 669 22.23 -16.29 -12.53
CA GLY A 669 23.22 -15.85 -11.54
C GLY A 669 23.49 -14.33 -11.52
N ARG A 670 22.67 -13.54 -12.22
CA ARG A 670 22.75 -12.07 -12.16
C ARG A 670 22.43 -11.54 -10.76
N ARG A 671 22.88 -10.32 -10.45
CA ARG A 671 22.45 -9.63 -9.23
C ARG A 671 21.03 -9.08 -9.41
N TYR A 672 20.23 -9.19 -8.35
CA TYR A 672 18.88 -8.63 -8.32
C TYR A 672 18.91 -7.12 -8.54
N SER A 673 18.05 -6.63 -9.43
CA SER A 673 17.64 -5.23 -9.50
C SER A 673 16.11 -5.22 -9.60
N PRO A 674 15.40 -4.35 -8.85
CA PRO A 674 13.94 -4.33 -8.92
C PRO A 674 13.48 -3.90 -10.31
N PHE A 675 12.31 -4.42 -10.73
CA PHE A 675 11.67 -4.09 -12.01
C PHE A 675 12.39 -4.52 -13.28
N THR A 676 13.45 -5.35 -13.21
CA THR A 676 14.07 -5.92 -14.42
C THR A 676 13.07 -6.77 -15.20
N ILE A 677 12.17 -7.52 -14.55
CA ILE A 677 11.13 -8.30 -15.23
C ILE A 677 10.16 -7.36 -15.96
N ASN A 678 9.83 -6.21 -15.37
CA ASN A 678 8.95 -5.23 -16.01
C ASN A 678 9.54 -4.71 -17.32
N VAL A 679 10.80 -4.29 -17.28
CA VAL A 679 11.49 -3.68 -18.43
C VAL A 679 11.88 -4.72 -19.48
N GLU A 680 12.45 -5.85 -19.06
CA GLU A 680 13.03 -6.84 -19.98
C GLU A 680 11.99 -7.82 -20.55
N ARG A 681 10.87 -8.03 -19.85
CA ARG A 681 9.83 -9.01 -20.22
C ARG A 681 8.46 -8.37 -20.45
N CYS A 682 8.41 -7.05 -20.61
CA CYS A 682 7.19 -6.29 -20.85
C CYS A 682 6.08 -6.56 -19.81
N LYS A 683 6.42 -6.91 -18.56
CA LYS A 683 5.43 -7.08 -17.49
C LYS A 683 4.97 -5.69 -16.99
N PRO A 684 3.67 -5.38 -16.95
CA PRO A 684 3.24 -4.08 -16.47
C PRO A 684 3.51 -3.87 -14.98
N TRP A 685 3.71 -2.61 -14.60
CA TRP A 685 3.58 -2.18 -13.22
C TRP A 685 2.13 -2.25 -12.79
N HIS A 686 1.89 -2.41 -11.49
CA HIS A 686 0.54 -2.57 -10.95
C HIS A 686 -0.12 -1.20 -10.76
N THR A 687 -0.26 -0.46 -11.85
CA THR A 687 -0.78 0.91 -11.88
C THR A 687 -1.94 1.01 -12.87
N LEU A 688 -2.72 2.10 -12.82
CA LEU A 688 -3.84 2.35 -13.74
C LEU A 688 -3.45 2.17 -15.22
N SER A 689 -2.29 2.69 -15.64
CA SER A 689 -1.84 2.63 -17.03
C SER A 689 -0.97 1.40 -17.33
N GLY A 690 -0.61 0.62 -16.31
CA GLY A 690 0.42 -0.42 -16.42
C GLY A 690 1.86 0.11 -16.46
N ARG A 691 2.06 1.43 -16.53
CA ARG A 691 3.37 2.08 -16.57
C ARG A 691 3.67 2.87 -15.31
N GLN A 692 4.91 3.32 -15.18
CA GLN A 692 5.40 4.15 -14.10
C GLN A 692 4.70 5.52 -14.15
N HIS A 693 4.03 5.91 -13.07
CA HIS A 693 3.20 7.12 -13.03
C HIS A 693 4.00 8.36 -12.66
N PHE A 694 4.02 9.35 -13.55
CA PHE A 694 4.28 10.75 -13.19
C PHE A 694 3.01 11.45 -12.69
N TYR A 695 1.87 11.07 -13.26
CA TYR A 695 0.57 11.69 -13.05
C TYR A 695 -0.38 10.79 -12.26
N LEU A 696 -1.03 11.35 -11.25
CA LEU A 696 -2.04 10.69 -10.41
C LEU A 696 -3.35 11.49 -10.49
N ASP A 697 -4.44 10.86 -10.89
CA ASP A 697 -5.69 11.56 -11.20
C ASP A 697 -6.81 11.32 -10.19
N HIS A 698 -6.54 10.65 -9.06
CA HIS A 698 -7.53 10.47 -8.00
C HIS A 698 -8.00 11.82 -7.42
N ASP A 699 -9.29 11.99 -7.11
CA ASP A 699 -9.88 13.26 -6.64
C ASP A 699 -9.11 13.87 -5.46
N TRP A 700 -8.68 13.07 -4.47
CA TRP A 700 -7.86 13.58 -3.36
C TRP A 700 -6.45 14.03 -3.80
N MET A 701 -5.85 13.41 -4.81
CA MET A 701 -4.55 13.87 -5.34
C MET A 701 -4.70 15.19 -6.09
N ILE A 702 -5.84 15.40 -6.75
CA ILE A 702 -6.22 16.68 -7.37
C ILE A 702 -6.44 17.74 -6.28
N GLU A 703 -7.18 17.41 -5.22
CA GLU A 703 -7.42 18.32 -4.09
C GLU A 703 -6.11 18.77 -3.42
N LEU A 704 -5.16 17.84 -3.23
CA LEU A 704 -3.82 18.15 -2.73
C LEU A 704 -2.95 18.88 -3.76
N GLY A 705 -3.31 18.92 -5.05
CA GLY A 705 -2.44 19.49 -6.08
C GLY A 705 -1.16 18.67 -6.29
N GLU A 706 -1.22 17.38 -6.02
CA GLU A 706 -0.10 16.45 -6.10
C GLU A 706 -0.26 15.48 -7.28
N GLN A 707 -0.99 15.91 -8.31
CA GLN A 707 -1.14 15.14 -9.54
C GLN A 707 0.22 14.89 -10.19
N LEU A 708 1.12 15.88 -10.15
CA LEU A 708 2.51 15.79 -10.60
C LEU A 708 3.48 15.98 -9.42
N PRO A 709 4.76 15.59 -9.58
CA PRO A 709 5.78 15.93 -8.61
C PRO A 709 5.86 17.45 -8.44
N VAL A 710 5.77 17.93 -7.20
CA VAL A 710 5.74 19.35 -6.85
C VAL A 710 6.56 19.58 -5.59
N PHE A 711 7.22 20.73 -5.48
CA PHE A 711 7.87 21.12 -4.23
C PHE A 711 6.82 21.37 -3.15
N ARG A 712 7.02 20.76 -1.97
CA ARG A 712 6.29 21.05 -0.74
C ARG A 712 7.32 21.33 0.37
N PRO A 713 7.21 22.46 1.09
CA PRO A 713 8.12 22.75 2.20
C PRO A 713 7.83 21.81 3.39
N PRO A 714 8.77 21.66 4.34
CA PRO A 714 8.43 21.11 5.64
C PRO A 714 7.21 21.82 6.25
N LEU A 715 6.38 21.09 6.99
CA LEU A 715 5.23 21.67 7.67
C LEU A 715 5.68 22.80 8.62
N ASP A 716 4.97 23.94 8.58
CA ASP A 716 5.17 25.01 9.53
C ASP A 716 4.56 24.62 10.89
N MET A 717 5.35 23.91 11.69
CA MET A 717 4.92 23.46 13.02
C MET A 717 4.58 24.63 13.95
N THR A 718 5.23 25.79 13.77
CA THR A 718 4.88 27.02 14.52
C THR A 718 3.49 27.51 14.12
N GLY A 719 3.22 27.58 12.81
CA GLY A 719 1.91 28.00 12.31
C GLY A 719 0.79 27.03 12.68
N LEU A 720 1.04 25.71 12.57
CA LEU A 720 0.04 24.69 12.85
C LEU A 720 -0.21 24.53 14.36
N PHE A 721 0.83 24.36 15.17
CA PHE A 721 0.70 24.01 16.59
C PHE A 721 0.89 25.19 17.56
N CYS A 722 1.04 26.42 17.05
CA CYS A 722 1.39 27.60 17.86
C CYS A 722 2.70 27.42 18.66
N GLU A 723 3.63 26.59 18.16
CA GLU A 723 4.92 26.38 18.80
C GLU A 723 5.80 27.65 18.72
N PRO A 724 6.70 27.90 19.69
CA PRO A 724 7.63 29.02 19.61
C PRO A 724 8.48 28.94 18.34
N LYS A 725 8.64 30.06 17.63
CA LYS A 725 9.56 30.14 16.48
C LYS A 725 10.99 29.79 16.92
N ASN A 726 11.60 28.82 16.25
CA ASN A 726 13.00 28.44 16.48
C ASN A 726 13.92 29.66 16.46
N GLY A 727 14.82 29.77 17.45
CA GLY A 727 15.80 30.87 17.55
C GLY A 727 15.36 32.08 18.38
N ARG A 728 14.15 32.08 18.94
CA ARG A 728 13.79 32.96 20.07
C ARG A 728 13.64 32.09 21.32
N SER A 729 14.65 32.11 22.20
CA SER A 729 14.41 31.69 23.58
C SER A 729 13.35 32.61 24.16
N VAL A 730 12.38 32.03 24.88
CA VAL A 730 11.52 32.81 25.79
C VAL A 730 12.39 33.55 26.79
#